data_AF-A0A7H8RF68-F1
#
_entry.id   AF-A0A7H8RF68-F1
#
_cell.length_a   1.000
_cell.length_b   1.000
_cell.length_c   1.000
_cell.angle_alpha   90.00
_cell.angle_beta   90.00
_cell.angle_gamma   90.00
#
_symmetry.space_group_name_H-M   'P 1'
#
loop_
_entity.id
_entity.type
_entity.pdbx_description
1 polymer ?
#
loop_
_entity_poly.entity_id
_entity_poly.type
_entity_poly.pdbx_seq_one_letter_code
_entity_poly.pdbx_strand_id
1 'polypeptide(L)'
;MSLFKDYQVGWIGLGSMGLAMATRVQDHLQTEGLPGLHYFNRTASRGQQILDRGAIQCQSIDELVQKSDVICISMSDDNALKSVIQQISSSESDLTKKTIVDTTTVHPYTTKEVAASVSQRGVLFVAAPVFGPPPSAATGELMMALAGPRREFLDVLAQAFRGVIANDVLIVSDLPEKAVLLKTLGNFVVAGIMEVVSEAHVLAEKSGLDSQLFESFLGKKFGDIVYSDSNRLTTGVYIPEKGQKAMSDLHLAIKDVQHGIDSAEAVGARLKVAEVAMDNLKRARDYSEAHGGRALDSSSLYGIAREDAGLDFRNDIVRARPEEGNQQEDNDIRVDSLIGSNLSYGLSYFSGWLIDVRERHPPRASLQINKFLVMEPLATENVIIKGQRIAYGVYGAADAQHPVVLVHGTPSSSLIWRNILPGLLSPGIKIYVFDLLGYGLSERPIDPSVDTSITGQVPILEGLLAHWGLDTFHLVAHDIGGGIAQRFAIFSSERVRSLTLIDVVSFDSYPSKRTKEQMKNGLDVLIKAKDEDHRAHFRAWLLSAVQNQQKLSDGILNVYLDYISGPVGQASLFQHQVRHYDSKHTMEVASRYHELGKLPVKLVWGANDSWQVVDWARKLNAAIPGSSLDVIDNCGHFSPEDQPEQISAILATFLKDNL
;
A
#
# COMPACT_ATOMS: atom_id res chain seq x y z
N MET A 1 -9.01 15.11 25.07
CA MET A 1 -7.81 14.80 25.88
C MET A 1 -6.59 15.18 25.07
N SER A 2 -5.58 15.75 25.70
CA SER A 2 -4.29 16.12 25.11
C SER A 2 -3.19 15.43 25.92
N LEU A 3 -2.40 14.55 25.27
CA LEU A 3 -1.42 13.70 25.95
C LEU A 3 -0.54 14.48 26.93
N PHE A 4 0.17 15.50 26.43
CA PHE A 4 1.17 16.23 27.20
C PHE A 4 0.57 17.17 28.26
N LYS A 5 -0.72 17.53 28.16
CA LYS A 5 -1.40 18.38 29.13
C LYS A 5 -2.04 17.58 30.26
N ASP A 6 -2.55 16.39 29.93
CA ASP A 6 -3.36 15.58 30.84
C ASP A 6 -2.54 14.49 31.56
N TYR A 7 -1.33 14.16 31.08
CA TYR A 7 -0.52 13.05 31.58
C TYR A 7 0.96 13.42 31.77
N GLN A 8 1.58 12.91 32.84
CA GLN A 8 3.03 13.02 33.01
C GLN A 8 3.73 11.94 32.17
N VAL A 9 4.59 12.35 31.24
CA VAL A 9 5.30 11.43 30.34
C VAL A 9 6.65 11.02 30.95
N GLY A 10 6.99 9.74 30.80
CA GLY A 10 8.27 9.15 31.16
C GLY A 10 8.93 8.48 29.95
N TRP A 11 10.26 8.37 29.95
CA TRP A 11 11.03 7.72 28.89
C TRP A 11 12.09 6.77 29.44
N ILE A 12 12.07 5.51 28.98
CA ILE A 12 13.07 4.49 29.32
C ILE A 12 13.86 4.13 28.06
N GLY A 13 15.18 4.30 28.12
CA GLY A 13 16.10 3.94 27.03
C GLY A 13 16.51 5.11 26.17
N LEU A 14 17.76 5.55 26.37
CA LEU A 14 18.38 6.69 25.67
C LEU A 14 19.54 6.21 24.80
N GLY A 15 19.27 5.19 23.98
CA GLY A 15 20.10 4.84 22.84
C GLY A 15 20.02 5.92 21.74
N SER A 16 20.60 5.67 20.56
CA SER A 16 20.62 6.67 19.48
C SER A 16 19.21 7.16 19.09
N MET A 17 18.27 6.23 18.87
CA MET A 17 16.87 6.58 18.55
C MET A 17 16.13 7.15 19.75
N GLY A 18 16.21 6.48 20.90
CA GLY A 18 15.49 6.91 22.10
C GLY A 18 15.88 8.30 22.58
N LEU A 19 17.17 8.65 22.54
CA LEU A 19 17.64 9.99 22.92
C LEU A 19 17.13 11.07 21.96
N ALA A 20 17.14 10.80 20.65
CA ALA A 20 16.64 11.74 19.64
C ALA A 20 15.14 12.02 19.85
N MET A 21 14.33 10.96 20.00
CA MET A 21 12.88 11.09 20.22
C MET A 21 12.56 11.73 21.58
N ALA A 22 13.25 11.34 22.65
CA ALA A 22 13.08 11.94 23.98
C ALA A 22 13.43 13.44 23.98
N THR A 23 14.47 13.84 23.24
CA THR A 23 14.85 15.27 23.10
C THR A 23 13.72 16.06 22.44
N ARG A 24 13.11 15.51 21.38
CA ARG A 24 11.97 16.15 20.70
C ARG A 24 10.77 16.35 21.61
N VAL A 25 10.43 15.32 22.39
CA VAL A 25 9.36 15.43 23.39
C VAL A 25 9.70 16.48 24.44
N GLN A 26 10.93 16.48 24.97
CA GLN A 26 11.36 17.46 25.96
C GLN A 26 11.29 18.90 25.42
N ASP A 27 11.76 19.14 24.19
CA ASP A 27 11.71 20.46 23.55
C ASP A 27 10.27 20.95 23.36
N HIS A 28 9.37 20.05 22.99
CA HIS A 28 7.95 20.36 22.89
C HIS A 28 7.33 20.70 24.25
N LEU A 29 7.61 19.90 25.29
CA LEU A 29 7.14 20.16 26.65
C LEU A 29 7.63 21.53 27.16
N GLN A 30 8.90 21.85 26.92
CA GLN A 30 9.48 23.13 27.29
C GLN A 30 8.83 24.30 26.54
N THR A 31 8.59 24.14 25.24
CA THR A 31 7.96 25.17 24.39
C THR A 31 6.52 25.46 24.83
N GLU A 32 5.78 24.43 25.23
CA GLU A 32 4.39 24.55 25.70
C GLU A 32 4.28 24.91 27.20
N GLY A 33 5.40 25.04 27.91
CA GLY A 33 5.41 25.35 29.34
C GLY A 33 4.83 24.22 30.22
N LEU A 34 4.98 22.97 29.79
CA LEU A 34 4.47 21.77 30.45
C LEU A 34 5.53 21.12 31.35
N PRO A 35 5.14 20.24 32.30
CA PRO A 35 6.08 19.51 33.14
C PRO A 35 7.13 18.76 32.33
N GLY A 36 8.38 18.75 32.82
CA GLY A 36 9.51 18.12 32.13
C GLY A 36 9.36 16.61 32.00
N LEU A 37 9.97 16.05 30.96
CA LEU A 37 10.00 14.60 30.71
C LEU A 37 10.76 13.90 31.83
N HIS A 38 10.16 12.88 32.44
CA HIS A 38 10.89 11.99 33.34
C HIS A 38 11.66 10.98 32.52
N TYR A 39 12.89 10.64 32.90
CA TYR A 39 13.64 9.65 32.14
C TYR A 39 14.51 8.75 33.01
N PHE A 40 14.72 7.53 32.51
CA PHE A 40 15.68 6.59 33.06
C PHE A 40 16.50 5.96 31.94
N ASN A 41 17.81 5.82 32.18
CA ASN A 41 18.68 5.04 31.33
C ASN A 41 19.77 4.38 32.19
N ARG A 42 20.13 3.13 31.87
CA ARG A 42 21.16 2.38 32.60
C ARG A 42 22.47 3.16 32.74
N THR A 43 22.88 3.86 31.68
CA THR A 43 24.03 4.77 31.70
C THR A 43 23.52 6.20 31.85
N ALA A 44 23.62 6.77 33.05
CA ALA A 44 23.11 8.09 33.39
C ALA A 44 23.60 9.20 32.44
N SER A 45 24.90 9.19 32.09
CA SER A 45 25.51 10.22 31.23
C SER A 45 24.89 10.33 29.83
N ARG A 46 24.14 9.32 29.36
CA ARG A 46 23.40 9.39 28.09
C ARG A 46 22.24 10.39 28.14
N GLY A 47 21.72 10.69 29.33
CA GLY A 47 20.62 11.63 29.52
C GLY A 47 21.03 13.08 29.68
N GLN A 48 22.33 13.39 29.69
CA GLN A 48 22.81 14.76 29.96
C GLN A 48 22.17 15.79 29.02
N GLN A 49 22.08 15.47 27.73
CA GLN A 49 21.50 16.36 26.72
C GLN A 49 20.04 16.77 27.00
N ILE A 50 19.23 15.87 27.54
CA ILE A 50 17.82 16.17 27.86
C ILE A 50 17.68 16.74 29.28
N LEU A 51 18.57 16.37 30.20
CA LEU A 51 18.67 16.98 31.53
C LEU A 51 18.93 18.49 31.43
N ASP A 52 19.87 18.89 30.58
CA ASP A 52 20.21 20.29 30.33
C ASP A 52 19.04 21.10 29.74
N ARG A 53 18.03 20.41 29.19
CA ARG A 53 16.80 20.98 28.62
C ARG A 53 15.62 20.95 29.60
N GLY A 54 15.84 20.55 30.85
CA GLY A 54 14.82 20.52 31.89
C GLY A 54 14.07 19.20 32.05
N ALA A 55 14.54 18.11 31.43
CA ALA A 55 14.05 16.76 31.75
C ALA A 55 14.50 16.36 33.17
N ILE A 56 13.76 15.46 33.82
CA ILE A 56 14.02 15.04 35.20
C ILE A 56 14.53 13.59 35.19
N GLN A 57 15.73 13.39 35.72
CA GLN A 57 16.32 12.06 35.82
C GLN A 57 15.72 11.27 37.01
N CYS A 58 15.21 10.08 36.73
CA CYS A 58 14.87 9.08 37.75
C CYS A 58 16.08 8.18 38.03
N GLN A 59 16.22 7.71 39.27
CA GLN A 59 17.29 6.83 39.72
C GLN A 59 17.02 5.35 39.43
N SER A 60 15.77 5.00 39.16
CA SER A 60 15.34 3.63 38.80
C SER A 60 14.12 3.63 37.89
N ILE A 61 13.84 2.47 37.27
CA ILE A 61 12.60 2.25 36.52
C ILE A 61 11.38 2.37 37.45
N ASP A 62 11.46 1.85 38.67
CA ASP A 62 10.36 1.91 39.64
C ASP A 62 10.00 3.37 39.99
N GLU A 63 11.01 4.22 40.24
CA GLU A 63 10.79 5.64 40.48
C GLU A 63 10.12 6.33 39.27
N LEU A 64 10.51 5.97 38.05
CA LEU A 64 9.89 6.51 36.84
C LEU A 64 8.42 6.07 36.74
N VAL A 65 8.12 4.80 37.01
CA VAL A 65 6.75 4.26 37.01
C VAL A 65 5.87 4.97 38.03
N GLN A 66 6.40 5.24 39.24
CA GLN A 66 5.68 6.00 40.27
C GLN A 66 5.33 7.42 39.80
N LYS A 67 6.23 8.06 39.07
CA LYS A 67 6.15 9.48 38.70
C LYS A 67 5.59 9.76 37.31
N SER A 68 5.26 8.75 36.50
CA SER A 68 4.79 8.93 35.12
C SER A 68 3.52 8.14 34.84
N ASP A 69 2.61 8.69 34.04
CA ASP A 69 1.36 8.04 33.63
C ASP A 69 1.52 7.31 32.29
N VAL A 70 2.27 7.92 31.37
CA VAL A 70 2.57 7.36 30.04
C VAL A 70 4.07 7.15 29.93
N ILE A 71 4.50 5.92 29.68
CA ILE A 71 5.90 5.50 29.70
C ILE A 71 6.30 5.05 28.31
N CYS A 72 7.12 5.86 27.65
CA CYS A 72 7.73 5.52 26.36
C CYS A 72 8.97 4.64 26.56
N ILE A 73 9.14 3.60 25.74
CA ILE A 73 10.25 2.65 25.84
C ILE A 73 10.95 2.53 24.48
N SER A 74 12.28 2.54 24.47
CA SER A 74 13.09 2.32 23.27
C SER A 74 14.33 1.48 23.56
N MET A 75 14.24 0.16 23.38
CA MET A 75 15.31 -0.81 23.68
C MET A 75 16.12 -1.26 22.46
N SER A 76 17.18 -2.04 22.67
CA SER A 76 18.02 -2.60 21.60
C SER A 76 17.46 -3.87 20.98
N ASP A 77 16.85 -4.72 21.80
CA ASP A 77 16.48 -6.10 21.46
C ASP A 77 15.38 -6.63 22.39
N ASP A 78 14.90 -7.82 22.04
CA ASP A 78 13.85 -8.56 22.74
C ASP A 78 14.17 -8.81 24.22
N ASN A 79 15.42 -9.13 24.56
CA ASN A 79 15.81 -9.41 25.95
C ASN A 79 15.82 -8.14 26.81
N ALA A 80 16.33 -7.04 26.24
CA ALA A 80 16.30 -5.73 26.89
C ALA A 80 14.85 -5.27 27.13
N LEU A 81 13.96 -5.44 26.14
CA LEU A 81 12.53 -5.14 26.30
C LEU A 81 11.89 -5.99 27.39
N LYS A 82 12.06 -7.32 27.34
CA LYS A 82 11.52 -8.24 28.35
C LYS A 82 12.01 -7.88 29.75
N SER A 83 13.29 -7.56 29.90
CA SER A 83 13.89 -7.16 31.18
C SER A 83 13.29 -5.86 31.73
N VAL A 84 13.08 -4.85 30.88
CA VAL A 84 12.45 -3.58 31.29
C VAL A 84 10.97 -3.79 31.64
N ILE A 85 10.24 -4.56 30.85
CA ILE A 85 8.83 -4.88 31.12
C ILE A 85 8.67 -5.65 32.43
N GLN A 86 9.58 -6.59 32.72
CA GLN A 86 9.60 -7.30 33.99
C GLN A 86 9.83 -6.35 35.17
N GLN A 87 10.76 -5.39 35.05
CA GLN A 87 11.01 -4.39 36.08
C GLN A 87 9.80 -3.47 36.31
N ILE A 88 9.14 -3.00 35.24
CA ILE A 88 7.90 -2.22 35.34
C ILE A 88 6.81 -3.06 36.04
N SER A 89 6.65 -4.32 35.64
CA SER A 89 5.66 -5.24 36.22
C SER A 89 5.93 -5.56 37.69
N SER A 90 7.18 -5.45 38.14
CA SER A 90 7.57 -5.63 39.54
C SER A 90 7.39 -4.39 40.41
N SER A 91 7.02 -3.25 39.82
CA SER A 91 6.76 -2.02 40.59
C SER A 91 5.64 -2.22 41.63
N GLU A 92 5.82 -1.59 42.79
CA GLU A 92 4.81 -1.54 43.85
C GLU A 92 3.66 -0.55 43.55
N SER A 93 3.82 0.26 42.49
CA SER A 93 2.82 1.24 42.06
C SER A 93 1.53 0.59 41.54
N ASP A 94 0.42 1.32 41.64
CA ASP A 94 -0.80 0.97 40.91
C ASP A 94 -0.57 1.12 39.40
N LEU A 95 -0.49 -0.01 38.71
CA LEU A 95 -0.23 -0.10 37.27
C LEU A 95 -1.49 0.04 36.41
N THR A 96 -2.69 -0.01 37.00
CA THR A 96 -3.97 -0.02 36.26
C THR A 96 -4.26 1.29 35.52
N LYS A 97 -3.56 2.36 35.90
CA LYS A 97 -3.67 3.69 35.30
C LYS A 97 -2.50 4.05 34.39
N LYS A 98 -1.59 3.11 34.16
CA LYS A 98 -0.37 3.34 33.40
C LYS A 98 -0.55 2.91 31.95
N THR A 99 0.08 3.65 31.04
CA THR A 99 0.20 3.27 29.63
C THR A 99 1.67 3.10 29.26
N ILE A 100 2.00 2.01 28.58
CA ILE A 100 3.31 1.77 27.98
C ILE A 100 3.20 2.02 26.48
N VAL A 101 4.09 2.83 25.93
CA VAL A 101 4.25 3.10 24.50
C VAL A 101 5.62 2.59 24.07
N ASP A 102 5.67 1.40 23.46
CA ASP A 102 6.92 0.74 23.10
C ASP A 102 7.32 1.03 21.65
N THR A 103 8.42 1.75 21.45
CA THR A 103 8.97 2.06 20.12
C THR A 103 10.05 1.07 19.68
N THR A 104 10.27 -0.01 20.44
CA THR A 104 11.32 -1.00 20.17
C THR A 104 10.99 -1.83 18.93
N THR A 105 12.00 -2.10 18.10
CA THR A 105 11.89 -3.10 17.04
C THR A 105 12.33 -4.46 17.58
N VAL A 106 11.37 -5.37 17.74
CA VAL A 106 11.52 -6.75 18.24
C VAL A 106 10.74 -7.72 17.37
N HIS A 107 10.77 -9.01 17.67
CA HIS A 107 9.90 -9.97 16.99
C HIS A 107 8.41 -9.73 17.36
N PRO A 108 7.44 -9.84 16.41
CA PRO A 108 6.01 -9.66 16.71
C PRO A 108 5.49 -10.56 17.85
N TYR A 109 6.02 -11.78 17.96
CA TYR A 109 5.72 -12.68 19.09
C TYR A 109 6.17 -12.11 20.44
N THR A 110 7.35 -11.49 20.50
CA THR A 110 7.84 -10.85 21.73
C THR A 110 6.91 -9.72 22.15
N THR A 111 6.48 -8.87 21.20
CA THR A 111 5.49 -7.81 21.48
C THR A 111 4.19 -8.39 22.01
N LYS A 112 3.68 -9.46 21.41
CA LYS A 112 2.47 -10.15 21.89
C LYS A 112 2.63 -10.67 23.32
N GLU A 113 3.76 -11.30 23.62
CA GLU A 113 4.09 -11.83 24.94
C GLU A 113 4.16 -10.72 26.01
N VAL A 114 4.91 -9.65 25.74
CA VAL A 114 5.06 -8.55 26.71
C VAL A 114 3.76 -7.78 26.89
N ALA A 115 3.00 -7.53 25.82
CA ALA A 115 1.70 -6.87 25.90
C ALA A 115 0.74 -7.67 26.79
N ALA A 116 0.65 -8.99 26.57
CA ALA A 116 -0.17 -9.87 27.40
C ALA A 116 0.26 -9.85 28.88
N SER A 117 1.56 -9.85 29.16
CA SER A 117 2.08 -9.86 30.53
C SER A 117 1.70 -8.62 31.34
N VAL A 118 1.77 -7.43 30.73
CA VAL A 118 1.44 -6.17 31.43
C VAL A 118 -0.06 -5.89 31.46
N SER A 119 -0.82 -6.36 30.46
CA SER A 119 -2.28 -6.25 30.47
C SER A 119 -2.92 -7.04 31.61
N GLN A 120 -2.32 -8.15 32.05
CA GLN A 120 -2.76 -8.88 33.26
C GLN A 120 -2.63 -8.03 34.54
N ARG A 121 -1.77 -7.01 34.54
CA ARG A 121 -1.59 -6.03 35.62
C ARG A 121 -2.44 -4.76 35.42
N GLY A 122 -3.29 -4.73 34.39
CA GLY A 122 -4.15 -3.58 34.05
C GLY A 122 -3.47 -2.47 33.27
N VAL A 123 -2.23 -2.66 32.81
CA VAL A 123 -1.51 -1.67 32.00
C VAL A 123 -2.05 -1.65 30.57
N LEU A 124 -2.28 -0.45 30.03
CA LEU A 124 -2.54 -0.28 28.60
C LEU A 124 -1.20 -0.37 27.85
N PHE A 125 -1.04 -1.35 26.97
CA PHE A 125 0.17 -1.48 26.15
C PHE A 125 -0.12 -1.05 24.71
N VAL A 126 0.75 -0.18 24.17
CA VAL A 126 0.71 0.29 22.79
C VAL A 126 2.07 0.01 22.15
N ALA A 127 2.08 -0.74 21.06
CA ALA A 127 3.25 -0.82 20.19
C ALA A 127 3.28 0.41 19.28
N ALA A 128 4.43 1.05 19.19
CA ALA A 128 4.68 2.29 18.49
C ALA A 128 6.02 2.31 17.73
N PRO A 129 6.39 1.26 16.96
CA PRO A 129 7.64 1.27 16.20
C PRO A 129 7.69 2.42 15.20
N VAL A 130 8.92 2.86 14.88
CA VAL A 130 9.17 4.00 13.99
C VAL A 130 9.95 3.60 12.73
N PHE A 131 9.74 4.36 11.66
CA PHE A 131 10.44 4.27 10.39
C PHE A 131 11.21 5.56 10.12
N GLY A 132 12.41 5.39 9.58
CA GLY A 132 13.34 6.47 9.32
C GLY A 132 14.65 6.30 10.10
N PRO A 133 15.76 6.88 9.59
CA PRO A 133 17.06 6.81 10.23
C PRO A 133 17.16 7.78 11.42
N PRO A 134 18.20 7.66 12.28
CA PRO A 134 18.40 8.56 13.42
C PRO A 134 18.36 10.07 13.11
N PRO A 135 18.87 10.58 11.97
CA PRO A 135 18.72 11.99 11.63
C PRO A 135 17.26 12.45 11.52
N SER A 136 16.36 11.63 10.97
CA SER A 136 14.93 11.94 10.89
C SER A 136 14.26 11.94 12.28
N ALA A 137 14.78 11.16 13.23
CA ALA A 137 14.33 11.22 14.63
C ALA A 137 14.67 12.57 15.27
N ALA A 138 15.84 13.14 14.94
CA ALA A 138 16.28 14.42 15.48
C ALA A 138 15.51 15.61 14.90
N THR A 139 14.91 15.48 13.71
CA THR A 139 14.08 16.51 13.06
C THR A 139 12.57 16.30 13.29
N GLY A 140 12.16 15.17 13.88
CA GLY A 140 10.74 14.85 14.08
C GLY A 140 10.03 14.34 12.82
N GLU A 141 10.80 13.88 11.84
CA GLU A 141 10.31 13.50 10.51
C GLU A 141 10.12 11.98 10.34
N LEU A 142 10.12 11.23 11.44
CA LEU A 142 9.84 9.80 11.40
C LEU A 142 8.41 9.53 10.91
N MET A 143 8.16 8.28 10.55
CA MET A 143 6.80 7.72 10.52
C MET A 143 6.64 6.80 11.72
N MET A 144 5.51 6.87 12.42
CA MET A 144 5.20 6.01 13.57
C MET A 144 3.99 5.13 13.28
N ALA A 145 4.03 3.87 13.69
CA ALA A 145 2.92 2.93 13.56
C ALA A 145 2.41 2.54 14.94
N LEU A 146 1.18 2.90 15.27
CA LEU A 146 0.53 2.63 16.55
C LEU A 146 -0.40 1.40 16.46
N ALA A 147 -0.32 0.51 17.44
CA ALA A 147 -1.33 -0.53 17.66
C ALA A 147 -1.55 -0.85 19.14
N GLY A 148 -2.81 -1.05 19.53
CA GLY A 148 -3.20 -1.35 20.91
C GLY A 148 -4.72 -1.27 21.14
N PRO A 149 -5.25 -1.81 22.25
CA PRO A 149 -6.66 -2.18 22.36
C PRO A 149 -7.65 -1.02 22.55
N ARG A 150 -7.19 0.22 22.72
CA ARG A 150 -8.04 1.38 23.02
C ARG A 150 -7.92 2.46 21.95
N ARG A 151 -8.81 2.42 20.96
CA ARG A 151 -8.72 3.29 19.77
C ARG A 151 -8.72 4.77 20.12
N GLU A 152 -9.59 5.22 21.02
CA GLU A 152 -9.65 6.64 21.37
C GLU A 152 -8.33 7.16 21.97
N PHE A 153 -7.58 6.30 22.67
CA PHE A 153 -6.28 6.68 23.22
C PHE A 153 -5.18 6.65 22.15
N LEU A 154 -5.27 5.75 21.15
CA LEU A 154 -4.36 5.78 20.00
C LEU A 154 -4.50 7.08 19.20
N ASP A 155 -5.72 7.60 19.04
CA ASP A 155 -5.94 8.90 18.38
C ASP A 155 -5.30 10.05 19.18
N VAL A 156 -5.34 10.01 20.52
CA VAL A 156 -4.66 10.99 21.40
C VAL A 156 -3.14 10.90 21.25
N LEU A 157 -2.57 9.69 21.23
CA LEU A 157 -1.13 9.48 21.00
C LEU A 157 -0.72 9.96 19.61
N ALA A 158 -1.51 9.63 18.58
CA ALA A 158 -1.24 10.05 17.21
C ALA A 158 -1.24 11.57 17.07
N GLN A 159 -2.21 12.25 17.66
CA GLN A 159 -2.27 13.71 17.66
C GLN A 159 -1.07 14.33 18.40
N ALA A 160 -0.63 13.74 19.51
CA ALA A 160 0.46 14.27 20.32
C ALA A 160 1.84 14.07 19.67
N PHE A 161 2.09 12.91 19.05
CA PHE A 161 3.39 12.63 18.46
C PHE A 161 3.56 13.21 17.05
N ARG A 162 2.46 13.51 16.35
CA ARG A 162 2.50 14.15 15.03
C ARG A 162 3.06 15.57 15.13
N GLY A 163 4.11 15.86 14.37
CA GLY A 163 4.85 17.13 14.42
C GLY A 163 5.84 17.25 15.58
N VAL A 164 5.92 16.23 16.45
CA VAL A 164 6.89 16.19 17.57
C VAL A 164 7.97 15.16 17.28
N ILE A 165 7.57 13.88 17.22
CA ILE A 165 8.46 12.75 16.94
C ILE A 165 8.38 12.31 15.48
N ALA A 166 7.20 12.43 14.88
CA ALA A 166 6.90 11.89 13.56
C ALA A 166 6.07 12.87 12.71
N ASN A 167 6.31 12.91 11.40
CA ASN A 167 5.46 13.65 10.45
C ASN A 167 4.15 12.94 10.19
N ASP A 168 4.19 11.60 10.17
CA ASP A 168 3.01 10.77 10.00
C ASP A 168 2.90 9.71 11.10
N VAL A 169 1.67 9.46 11.51
CA VAL A 169 1.33 8.48 12.54
C VAL A 169 0.16 7.65 12.05
N LEU A 170 0.44 6.37 11.80
CA LEU A 170 -0.52 5.39 11.31
C LEU A 170 -1.09 4.63 12.50
N ILE A 171 -2.40 4.40 12.53
CA ILE A 171 -3.02 3.51 13.50
C ILE A 171 -3.36 2.20 12.79
N VAL A 172 -2.61 1.16 13.12
CA VAL A 172 -2.52 -0.09 12.36
C VAL A 172 -3.57 -1.11 12.80
N SER A 173 -3.76 -1.29 14.10
CA SER A 173 -4.57 -2.37 14.66
C SER A 173 -4.89 -2.15 16.13
N ASP A 174 -5.86 -2.88 16.65
CA ASP A 174 -6.06 -3.07 18.09
C ASP A 174 -5.05 -4.06 18.72
N LEU A 175 -4.39 -4.87 17.89
CA LEU A 175 -3.37 -5.85 18.29
C LEU A 175 -1.94 -5.28 18.17
N PRO A 176 -1.20 -5.10 19.29
CA PRO A 176 0.15 -4.51 19.30
C PRO A 176 1.15 -5.19 18.34
N GLU A 177 1.10 -6.52 18.20
CA GLU A 177 2.01 -7.26 17.33
C GLU A 177 1.90 -6.87 15.84
N LYS A 178 0.78 -6.27 15.42
CA LYS A 178 0.57 -5.87 14.02
C LYS A 178 1.37 -4.64 13.62
N ALA A 179 1.60 -3.69 14.54
CA ALA A 179 2.47 -2.54 14.27
C ALA A 179 3.93 -2.99 14.10
N VAL A 180 4.38 -3.94 14.92
CA VAL A 180 5.73 -4.50 14.82
C VAL A 180 5.88 -5.39 13.58
N LEU A 181 4.85 -6.15 13.20
CA LEU A 181 4.84 -6.87 11.92
C LEU A 181 4.98 -5.91 10.73
N LEU A 182 4.28 -4.77 10.73
CA LEU A 182 4.45 -3.74 9.71
C LEU A 182 5.89 -3.23 9.66
N LYS A 183 6.51 -3.03 10.83
CA LYS A 183 7.92 -2.63 10.94
C LYS A 183 8.88 -3.67 10.36
N THR A 184 8.70 -4.95 10.68
CA THR A 184 9.55 -6.03 10.14
C THR A 184 9.39 -6.17 8.63
N LEU A 185 8.17 -6.00 8.11
CA LEU A 185 7.91 -5.99 6.66
C LEU A 185 8.60 -4.80 5.98
N GLY A 186 8.52 -3.61 6.57
CA GLY A 186 9.20 -2.42 6.04
C GLY A 186 10.72 -2.56 6.02
N ASN A 187 11.32 -3.09 7.10
CA ASN A 187 12.77 -3.33 7.15
C ASN A 187 13.20 -4.39 6.13
N PHE A 188 12.41 -5.43 5.90
CA PHE A 188 12.63 -6.39 4.81
C PHE A 188 12.64 -5.69 3.44
N VAL A 189 11.64 -4.84 3.15
CA VAL A 189 11.57 -4.11 1.87
C VAL A 189 12.79 -3.22 1.67
N VAL A 190 13.23 -2.50 2.71
CA VAL A 190 14.46 -1.68 2.65
C VAL A 190 15.68 -2.54 2.35
N ALA A 191 15.87 -3.66 3.05
CA ALA A 191 16.99 -4.56 2.79
C ALA A 191 16.96 -5.13 1.35
N GLY A 192 15.78 -5.48 0.84
CA GLY A 192 15.62 -5.97 -0.53
C GLY A 192 15.90 -4.91 -1.60
N ILE A 193 15.47 -3.65 -1.37
CA ILE A 193 15.83 -2.54 -2.26
C ILE A 193 17.34 -2.32 -2.26
N MET A 194 17.96 -2.29 -1.08
CA MET A 194 19.40 -2.12 -0.93
C MET A 194 20.19 -3.20 -1.68
N GLU A 195 19.76 -4.45 -1.60
CA GLU A 195 20.34 -5.58 -2.33
C GLU A 195 20.31 -5.35 -3.84
N VAL A 196 19.13 -5.07 -4.39
CA VAL A 196 18.95 -4.83 -5.83
C VAL A 196 19.76 -3.62 -6.31
N VAL A 197 19.75 -2.53 -5.53
CA VAL A 197 20.50 -1.31 -5.85
C VAL A 197 22.01 -1.56 -5.82
N SER A 198 22.47 -2.42 -4.91
CA SER A 198 23.87 -2.81 -4.80
C SER A 198 24.35 -3.57 -6.01
N GLU A 199 23.63 -4.63 -6.43
CA GLU A 199 23.95 -5.38 -7.65
C GLU A 199 23.98 -4.45 -8.88
N ALA A 200 23.02 -3.54 -8.97
CA ALA A 200 22.92 -2.60 -10.09
C ALA A 200 24.11 -1.61 -10.13
N HIS A 201 24.55 -1.08 -8.98
CA HIS A 201 25.74 -0.22 -8.92
C HIS A 201 27.02 -0.97 -9.25
N VAL A 202 27.16 -2.21 -8.79
CA VAL A 202 28.31 -3.06 -9.12
C VAL A 202 28.37 -3.32 -10.63
N LEU A 203 27.22 -3.62 -11.26
CA LEU A 203 27.16 -3.79 -12.71
C LEU A 203 27.45 -2.49 -13.46
N ALA A 204 26.93 -1.35 -12.97
CA ALA A 204 27.19 -0.03 -13.54
C ALA A 204 28.69 0.28 -13.55
N GLU A 205 29.38 0.10 -12.42
CA GLU A 205 30.82 0.29 -12.29
C GLU A 205 31.60 -0.61 -13.26
N LYS A 206 31.29 -1.91 -13.30
CA LYS A 206 31.98 -2.86 -14.19
C LYS A 206 31.74 -2.58 -15.68
N SER A 207 30.63 -1.95 -16.01
CA SER A 207 30.28 -1.60 -17.38
C SER A 207 30.77 -0.20 -17.78
N GLY A 208 31.39 0.54 -16.87
CA GLY A 208 31.85 1.92 -17.11
C GLY A 208 30.73 2.97 -17.10
N LEU A 209 29.56 2.66 -16.53
CA LEU A 209 28.48 3.63 -16.34
C LEU A 209 28.78 4.49 -15.10
N ASP A 210 28.65 5.81 -15.26
CA ASP A 210 28.90 6.75 -14.18
C ASP A 210 27.91 6.57 -13.01
N SER A 211 28.46 6.44 -11.80
CA SER A 211 27.69 6.13 -10.60
C SER A 211 26.78 7.31 -10.17
N GLN A 212 27.20 8.56 -10.39
CA GLN A 212 26.37 9.74 -10.08
C GLN A 212 25.20 9.88 -11.05
N LEU A 213 25.43 9.61 -12.34
CA LEU A 213 24.38 9.55 -13.34
C LEU A 213 23.34 8.47 -12.98
N PHE A 214 23.80 7.29 -12.58
CA PHE A 214 22.91 6.20 -12.20
C PHE A 214 22.15 6.52 -10.90
N GLU A 215 22.81 7.09 -9.90
CA GLU A 215 22.17 7.59 -8.67
C GLU A 215 21.07 8.63 -8.98
N SER A 216 21.36 9.61 -9.86
CA SER A 216 20.37 10.60 -10.30
C SER A 216 19.18 9.97 -11.02
N PHE A 217 19.44 8.95 -11.85
CA PHE A 217 18.39 8.18 -12.50
C PHE A 217 17.52 7.45 -11.47
N LEU A 218 18.13 6.78 -10.49
CA LEU A 218 17.42 6.05 -9.45
C LEU A 218 16.49 6.97 -8.65
N GLY A 219 16.97 8.15 -8.24
CA GLY A 219 16.12 9.11 -7.53
C GLY A 219 14.96 9.64 -8.36
N LYS A 220 15.21 10.00 -9.62
CA LYS A 220 14.15 10.50 -10.52
C LYS A 220 13.11 9.44 -10.88
N LYS A 221 13.46 8.15 -10.87
CA LYS A 221 12.57 7.07 -11.31
C LYS A 221 11.91 6.30 -10.18
N PHE A 222 12.59 6.13 -9.06
CA PHE A 222 12.12 5.29 -7.96
C PHE A 222 11.95 6.06 -6.64
N GLY A 223 12.27 7.36 -6.63
CA GLY A 223 12.04 8.25 -5.50
C GLY A 223 13.16 8.26 -4.47
N ASP A 224 12.91 9.00 -3.38
CA ASP A 224 13.95 9.42 -2.43
C ASP A 224 14.54 8.27 -1.61
N ILE A 225 13.79 7.20 -1.36
CA ILE A 225 14.29 6.04 -0.60
C ILE A 225 15.38 5.33 -1.40
N VAL A 226 15.12 5.03 -2.67
CA VAL A 226 16.09 4.37 -3.55
C VAL A 226 17.30 5.28 -3.82
N TYR A 227 17.06 6.58 -3.94
CA TYR A 227 18.13 7.58 -4.02
C TYR A 227 19.02 7.57 -2.77
N SER A 228 18.41 7.57 -1.58
CA SER A 228 19.13 7.57 -0.31
C SER A 228 19.96 6.30 -0.14
N ASP A 229 19.41 5.14 -0.46
CA ASP A 229 20.14 3.87 -0.40
C ASP A 229 21.30 3.86 -1.39
N SER A 230 21.07 4.27 -2.64
CA SER A 230 22.12 4.48 -3.65
C SER A 230 23.25 5.34 -3.12
N ASN A 231 22.93 6.52 -2.57
CA ASN A 231 23.93 7.45 -2.06
C ASN A 231 24.78 6.84 -0.92
N ARG A 232 24.17 6.02 -0.05
CA ARG A 232 24.90 5.33 1.03
C ARG A 232 25.92 4.32 0.49
N LEU A 233 25.65 3.69 -0.66
CA LEU A 233 26.58 2.77 -1.31
C LEU A 233 27.76 3.53 -1.92
N THR A 234 27.43 4.57 -2.69
CA THR A 234 28.39 5.26 -3.56
C THR A 234 29.31 6.18 -2.77
N THR A 235 28.83 6.83 -1.71
CA THR A 235 29.61 7.79 -0.90
C THR A 235 30.52 7.14 0.16
N GLY A 236 30.50 5.81 0.26
CA GLY A 236 31.33 5.10 1.23
C GLY A 236 30.78 5.11 2.66
N VAL A 237 29.51 5.47 2.88
CA VAL A 237 28.85 5.39 4.20
C VAL A 237 28.77 3.95 4.70
N TYR A 238 28.69 2.98 3.78
CA TYR A 238 28.63 1.55 4.11
C TYR A 238 29.81 1.05 4.96
N ILE A 239 30.94 1.77 4.93
CA ILE A 239 32.08 1.61 5.85
C ILE A 239 32.33 2.99 6.47
N PRO A 240 31.80 3.30 7.67
CA PRO A 240 32.05 4.56 8.35
C PRO A 240 33.55 4.87 8.49
N GLU A 241 33.95 6.09 8.84
CA GLU A 241 35.36 6.33 9.19
C GLU A 241 35.75 5.59 10.49
N LYS A 242 37.04 5.37 10.73
CA LYS A 242 37.49 4.71 11.98
C LYS A 242 37.06 5.58 13.17
N GLY A 243 36.50 4.97 14.20
CA GLY A 243 35.99 5.68 15.39
C GLY A 243 34.60 6.30 15.22
N GLN A 244 34.06 6.37 14.00
CA GLN A 244 32.68 6.80 13.78
C GLN A 244 31.70 5.63 13.87
N LYS A 245 30.46 5.93 14.26
CA LYS A 245 29.37 4.96 14.28
C LYS A 245 28.70 4.88 12.91
N ALA A 246 28.17 3.70 12.60
CA ALA A 246 27.28 3.53 11.46
C ALA A 246 26.01 4.37 11.62
N MET A 247 25.47 4.84 10.50
CA MET A 247 24.19 5.54 10.46
C MET A 247 23.04 4.55 10.73
N SER A 248 23.12 3.37 10.15
CA SER A 248 22.30 2.20 10.40
C SER A 248 23.22 1.01 10.70
N ASP A 249 23.19 0.50 11.92
CA ASP A 249 24.10 -0.56 12.35
C ASP A 249 23.84 -1.91 11.66
N LEU A 250 24.89 -2.57 11.19
CA LEU A 250 24.81 -3.88 10.52
C LEU A 250 24.17 -4.97 11.39
N HIS A 251 24.53 -5.07 12.67
CA HIS A 251 24.00 -6.13 13.53
C HIS A 251 22.51 -5.93 13.82
N LEU A 252 22.08 -4.67 13.97
CA LEU A 252 20.66 -4.34 14.07
C LEU A 252 19.90 -4.69 12.79
N ALA A 253 20.47 -4.43 11.62
CA ALA A 253 19.86 -4.80 10.34
C ALA A 253 19.71 -6.32 10.19
N ILE A 254 20.74 -7.10 10.55
CA ILE A 254 20.67 -8.57 10.57
C ILE A 254 19.52 -9.03 11.47
N LYS A 255 19.43 -8.51 12.70
CA LYS A 255 18.33 -8.84 13.62
C LYS A 255 16.96 -8.52 13.02
N ASP A 256 16.82 -7.32 12.48
CA ASP A 256 15.54 -6.82 11.98
C ASP A 256 15.04 -7.57 10.73
N VAL A 257 15.94 -7.92 9.80
CA VAL A 257 15.58 -8.75 8.63
C VAL A 257 15.26 -10.18 9.07
N GLN A 258 15.97 -10.71 10.07
CA GLN A 258 15.70 -12.06 10.60
C GLN A 258 14.30 -12.15 11.19
N HIS A 259 13.84 -11.13 11.92
CA HIS A 259 12.47 -11.09 12.41
C HIS A 259 11.42 -11.17 11.29
N GLY A 260 11.70 -10.56 10.13
CA GLY A 260 10.84 -10.67 8.95
C GLY A 260 10.80 -12.09 8.37
N ILE A 261 11.96 -12.75 8.29
CA ILE A 261 12.06 -14.15 7.85
C ILE A 261 11.29 -15.07 8.80
N ASP A 262 11.56 -14.97 10.11
CA ASP A 262 10.91 -15.79 11.14
C ASP A 262 9.38 -15.59 11.12
N SER A 263 8.92 -14.35 10.94
CA SER A 263 7.50 -14.02 10.82
C SER A 263 6.85 -14.63 9.57
N ALA A 264 7.58 -14.70 8.45
CA ALA A 264 7.08 -15.33 7.23
C ALA A 264 6.99 -16.85 7.38
N GLU A 265 8.02 -17.49 7.95
CA GLU A 265 8.02 -18.93 8.21
C GLU A 265 6.85 -19.35 9.10
N ALA A 266 6.56 -18.56 10.15
CA ALA A 266 5.47 -18.82 11.08
C ALA A 266 4.07 -18.88 10.43
N VAL A 267 3.90 -18.30 9.23
CA VAL A 267 2.63 -18.32 8.47
C VAL A 267 2.72 -19.13 7.17
N GLY A 268 3.78 -19.90 6.97
CA GLY A 268 3.99 -20.71 5.76
C GLY A 268 4.34 -19.88 4.52
N ALA A 269 4.82 -18.65 4.68
CA ALA A 269 5.34 -17.81 3.62
C ALA A 269 6.88 -17.89 3.54
N ARG A 270 7.45 -17.41 2.44
CA ARG A 270 8.91 -17.35 2.25
C ARG A 270 9.34 -16.03 1.63
N LEU A 271 10.29 -15.35 2.25
CA LEU A 271 10.85 -14.08 1.77
C LEU A 271 12.20 -14.32 1.08
N LYS A 272 12.18 -14.80 -0.17
CA LYS A 272 13.41 -15.15 -0.92
C LYS A 272 14.43 -14.02 -1.01
N VAL A 273 13.96 -12.79 -1.25
CA VAL A 273 14.85 -11.62 -1.31
C VAL A 273 15.46 -11.30 0.07
N ALA A 274 14.71 -11.53 1.15
CA ALA A 274 15.24 -11.36 2.51
C ALA A 274 16.35 -12.37 2.79
N GLU A 275 16.20 -13.61 2.33
CA GLU A 275 17.22 -14.66 2.50
C GLU A 275 18.53 -14.29 1.79
N VAL A 276 18.45 -13.74 0.57
CA VAL A 276 19.62 -13.24 -0.17
C VAL A 276 20.28 -12.08 0.57
N ALA A 277 19.50 -11.06 0.93
CA ALA A 277 20.03 -9.91 1.67
C ALA A 277 20.62 -10.33 3.03
N MET A 278 19.99 -11.29 3.72
CA MET A 278 20.46 -11.84 4.99
C MET A 278 21.82 -12.54 4.84
N ASP A 279 22.02 -13.31 3.78
CA ASP A 279 23.30 -13.97 3.50
C ASP A 279 24.41 -12.92 3.31
N ASN A 280 24.15 -11.90 2.48
CA ASN A 280 25.12 -10.83 2.25
C ASN A 280 25.38 -9.98 3.49
N LEU A 281 24.37 -9.71 4.32
CA LEU A 281 24.58 -9.02 5.61
C LEU A 281 25.45 -9.87 6.57
N LYS A 282 25.26 -11.19 6.62
CA LYS A 282 26.10 -12.09 7.43
C LYS A 282 27.54 -12.13 6.90
N ARG A 283 27.73 -12.19 5.59
CA ARG A 283 29.06 -12.13 4.96
C ARG A 283 29.75 -10.79 5.23
N ALA A 284 29.00 -9.67 5.21
CA ALA A 284 29.52 -8.37 5.60
C ALA A 284 29.93 -8.32 7.08
N ARG A 285 29.19 -8.99 7.97
CA ARG A 285 29.59 -9.14 9.38
C ARG A 285 30.89 -9.94 9.49
N ASP A 286 31.02 -11.04 8.75
CA ASP A 286 32.23 -11.85 8.77
C ASP A 286 33.43 -11.05 8.23
N TYR A 287 33.22 -10.17 7.23
CA TYR A 287 34.21 -9.18 6.81
C TYR A 287 34.59 -8.22 7.95
N SER A 288 33.61 -7.66 8.67
CA SER A 288 33.85 -6.79 9.83
C SER A 288 34.74 -7.47 10.88
N GLU A 289 34.42 -8.72 11.23
CA GLU A 289 35.16 -9.53 12.20
C GLU A 289 36.59 -9.80 11.74
N ALA A 290 36.78 -10.19 10.47
CA ALA A 290 38.10 -10.41 9.87
C ALA A 290 38.97 -9.15 9.86
N HIS A 291 38.35 -7.96 9.89
CA HIS A 291 39.03 -6.66 9.89
C HIS A 291 39.00 -5.97 11.26
N GLY A 292 39.03 -6.75 12.34
CA GLY A 292 39.18 -6.25 13.70
C GLY A 292 37.92 -5.62 14.29
N GLY A 293 36.74 -6.08 13.89
CA GLY A 293 35.45 -5.54 14.35
C GLY A 293 35.16 -4.16 13.76
N ARG A 294 35.61 -3.94 12.52
CA ARG A 294 35.42 -2.68 11.77
C ARG A 294 33.94 -2.37 11.70
N ALA A 295 33.50 -1.26 12.31
CA ALA A 295 32.07 -0.88 12.27
C ALA A 295 31.59 -0.75 10.82
N LEU A 296 30.46 -1.38 10.50
CA LEU A 296 29.83 -1.38 9.18
C LEU A 296 28.38 -0.90 9.30
N ASP A 297 27.92 -0.27 8.23
CA ASP A 297 26.53 0.13 8.09
C ASP A 297 25.71 -0.99 7.41
N SER A 298 24.38 -0.97 7.56
CA SER A 298 23.48 -1.94 6.95
C SER A 298 23.62 -2.00 5.42
N SER A 299 24.09 -0.93 4.78
CA SER A 299 24.37 -0.91 3.34
C SER A 299 25.64 -1.66 2.93
N SER A 300 26.37 -2.28 3.87
CA SER A 300 27.62 -3.02 3.60
C SER A 300 27.47 -4.30 2.80
N LEU A 301 26.24 -4.77 2.56
CA LEU A 301 25.95 -5.80 1.55
C LEU A 301 26.45 -5.39 0.15
N TYR A 302 26.58 -4.09 -0.12
CA TYR A 302 27.23 -3.57 -1.32
C TYR A 302 28.68 -4.02 -1.46
N GLY A 303 29.45 -4.02 -0.37
CA GLY A 303 30.82 -4.50 -0.37
C GLY A 303 30.91 -5.98 -0.74
N ILE A 304 29.94 -6.78 -0.30
CA ILE A 304 29.84 -8.20 -0.66
C ILE A 304 29.49 -8.38 -2.14
N ALA A 305 28.51 -7.62 -2.66
CA ALA A 305 28.19 -7.63 -4.08
C ALA A 305 29.40 -7.25 -4.95
N ARG A 306 30.26 -6.33 -4.48
CA ARG A 306 31.53 -5.98 -5.13
C ARG A 306 32.49 -7.16 -5.16
N GLU A 307 32.71 -7.83 -4.02
CA GLU A 307 33.60 -9.00 -3.93
C GLU A 307 33.14 -10.13 -4.85
N ASP A 308 31.83 -10.41 -4.89
CA ASP A 308 31.25 -11.43 -5.78
C ASP A 308 31.47 -11.11 -7.28
N ALA A 309 31.57 -9.83 -7.61
CA ALA A 309 31.88 -9.37 -8.96
C ALA A 309 33.39 -9.25 -9.23
N GLY A 310 34.26 -9.63 -8.29
CA GLY A 310 35.71 -9.57 -8.40
C GLY A 310 36.32 -8.18 -8.17
N LEU A 311 35.59 -7.28 -7.50
CA LEU A 311 36.08 -5.97 -7.07
C LEU A 311 36.52 -5.99 -5.60
N ASP A 312 37.29 -5.00 -5.15
CA ASP A 312 37.57 -4.81 -3.71
C ASP A 312 36.27 -4.45 -2.98
N PHE A 313 36.07 -5.02 -1.78
CA PHE A 313 34.94 -4.70 -0.89
C PHE A 313 34.77 -3.17 -0.72
N ARG A 314 35.89 -2.45 -0.71
CA ARG A 314 35.97 -0.99 -0.65
C ARG A 314 35.94 -0.40 -2.05
N ASN A 315 35.05 0.56 -2.26
CA ASN A 315 35.03 1.43 -3.43
C ASN A 315 36.13 2.49 -3.36
N ASP A 316 36.34 3.22 -4.45
CA ASP A 316 37.40 4.22 -4.58
C ASP A 316 37.38 5.27 -3.47
N ILE A 317 36.18 5.72 -3.07
CA ILE A 317 36.02 6.71 -2.00
C ILE A 317 36.51 6.18 -0.66
N VAL A 318 36.16 4.94 -0.28
CA VAL A 318 36.64 4.36 0.98
C VAL A 318 38.15 4.08 0.90
N ARG A 319 38.67 3.62 -0.24
CA ARG A 319 40.10 3.35 -0.44
C ARG A 319 40.96 4.61 -0.40
N ALA A 320 40.43 5.75 -0.82
CA ALA A 320 41.13 7.03 -0.80
C ALA A 320 41.23 7.66 0.60
N ARG A 321 40.55 7.11 1.62
CA ARG A 321 40.63 7.64 2.99
C ARG A 321 42.00 7.31 3.60
N PRO A 322 42.66 8.28 4.26
CA PRO A 322 43.97 8.02 4.87
C PRO A 322 43.87 6.94 5.94
N GLU A 323 44.66 5.87 5.81
CA GLU A 323 44.84 4.89 6.87
C GLU A 323 45.79 5.50 7.92
N GLU A 324 45.30 5.79 9.13
CA GLU A 324 46.20 6.05 10.26
C GLU A 324 46.99 4.76 10.56
N GLY A 325 48.25 4.73 10.13
CA GLY A 325 49.19 3.65 10.44
C GLY A 325 50.27 3.36 9.41
N ASN A 326 51.03 4.35 8.92
CA ASN A 326 52.43 4.12 8.53
C ASN A 326 53.22 5.43 8.64
N GLN A 327 54.04 5.54 9.68
CA GLN A 327 55.20 6.43 9.70
C GLN A 327 56.30 5.76 8.88
N GLN A 328 56.65 6.27 7.68
CA GLN A 328 57.99 6.71 7.29
C GLN A 328 58.17 6.93 5.77
N GLU A 329 58.82 8.06 5.49
CA GLU A 329 59.78 8.39 4.42
C GLU A 329 59.31 8.64 2.97
N ASP A 330 59.43 9.93 2.62
CA ASP A 330 59.59 10.58 1.31
C ASP A 330 59.80 9.68 0.06
N ASN A 331 59.00 9.95 -0.97
CA ASN A 331 59.52 10.61 -2.18
C ASN A 331 58.40 11.15 -3.07
N ASP A 332 58.41 12.48 -3.20
CA ASP A 332 57.97 13.33 -4.30
C ASP A 332 57.25 12.67 -5.49
N ILE A 333 55.92 12.75 -5.52
CA ILE A 333 55.13 12.86 -6.75
C ILE A 333 54.09 13.95 -6.53
N ARG A 334 54.33 15.12 -7.12
CA ARG A 334 53.33 16.17 -7.32
C ARG A 334 52.17 15.63 -8.14
N VAL A 335 50.98 15.58 -7.54
CA VAL A 335 49.71 15.68 -8.26
C VAL A 335 49.06 16.98 -7.83
N ASP A 336 49.31 18.02 -8.63
CA ASP A 336 48.54 19.25 -8.58
C ASP A 336 47.09 18.97 -9.00
N SER A 337 46.16 19.64 -8.31
CA SER A 337 44.74 19.83 -8.65
C SER A 337 43.77 18.66 -8.49
N LEU A 338 43.10 18.60 -7.32
CA LEU A 338 41.64 18.39 -7.17
C LEU A 338 41.21 18.48 -5.69
N ILE A 339 41.69 19.50 -4.98
CA ILE A 339 41.07 19.95 -3.72
C ILE A 339 40.78 21.43 -3.88
N GLY A 340 39.64 21.70 -4.53
CA GLY A 340 38.98 23.00 -4.54
C GLY A 340 37.61 22.80 -3.91
N SER A 341 37.50 23.17 -2.62
CA SER A 341 36.28 23.62 -1.94
C SER A 341 34.95 23.12 -2.50
N ASN A 342 34.36 22.07 -1.88
CA ASN A 342 32.90 21.85 -1.92
C ASN A 342 32.35 21.14 -0.67
N LEU A 343 33.00 21.32 0.50
CA LEU A 343 32.33 21.19 1.80
C LEU A 343 31.56 22.50 2.10
N SER A 344 30.50 22.77 1.33
CA SER A 344 29.47 23.78 1.65
C SER A 344 28.21 23.74 0.78
N TYR A 345 28.03 22.75 -0.11
CA TYR A 345 26.84 22.64 -0.98
C TYR A 345 25.82 21.58 -0.50
N GLY A 346 25.48 21.62 0.79
CA GLY A 346 24.42 20.80 1.39
C GLY A 346 23.36 21.57 2.19
N LEU A 347 23.45 22.91 2.24
CA LEU A 347 22.58 23.76 3.06
C LEU A 347 22.02 25.00 2.32
N SER A 348 22.12 25.05 0.98
CA SER A 348 21.69 26.20 0.16
C SER A 348 20.66 25.86 -0.93
N TYR A 349 19.78 24.89 -0.67
CA TYR A 349 18.55 24.67 -1.47
C TYR A 349 17.26 24.87 -0.66
N PHE A 350 17.33 25.56 0.49
CA PHE A 350 16.17 25.93 1.31
C PHE A 350 15.85 27.44 1.38
N SER A 351 16.53 28.27 0.61
CA SER A 351 16.27 29.72 0.59
C SER A 351 16.18 30.24 -0.85
N GLY A 352 15.03 30.04 -1.48
CA GLY A 352 14.83 30.42 -2.88
C GLY A 352 13.40 30.60 -3.33
N TRP A 353 12.41 30.69 -2.44
CA TRP A 353 11.05 31.16 -2.74
C TRP A 353 10.43 31.80 -1.48
N LEU A 354 10.93 32.98 -1.12
CA LEU A 354 10.22 33.96 -0.30
C LEU A 354 10.13 35.24 -1.13
N ILE A 355 9.13 35.31 -2.01
CA ILE A 355 8.64 36.60 -2.51
C ILE A 355 7.58 37.06 -1.52
N ASP A 356 7.87 38.21 -0.93
CA ASP A 356 7.01 39.04 -0.11
C ASP A 356 5.66 39.30 -0.80
N VAL A 357 4.56 38.88 -0.16
CA VAL A 357 3.21 39.36 -0.47
C VAL A 357 2.51 39.65 0.86
N ARG A 358 2.91 40.74 1.52
CA ARG A 358 1.97 41.51 2.35
C ARG A 358 1.20 42.50 1.47
N GLU A 359 -0.12 42.44 1.61
CA GLU A 359 -1.12 43.43 1.20
C GLU A 359 -1.31 43.69 -0.31
N ARG A 360 -2.21 42.91 -0.91
CA ARG A 360 -3.35 43.40 -1.71
C ARG A 360 -4.40 42.30 -1.81
N HIS A 361 -5.51 42.47 -1.11
CA HIS A 361 -6.71 41.64 -1.25
C HIS A 361 -7.43 41.93 -2.57
N PRO A 362 -7.76 40.89 -3.36
CA PRO A 362 -9.06 40.75 -3.99
C PRO A 362 -9.87 39.65 -3.28
N PRO A 363 -11.21 39.62 -3.43
CA PRO A 363 -12.10 38.97 -2.47
C PRO A 363 -11.93 37.45 -2.47
N ARG A 364 -12.02 36.89 -1.25
CA ARG A 364 -12.04 35.45 -0.96
C ARG A 364 -13.04 34.71 -1.87
N ALA A 365 -12.52 33.98 -2.85
CA ALA A 365 -13.16 32.75 -3.29
C ALA A 365 -12.67 31.64 -2.35
N SER A 366 -13.59 31.11 -1.55
CA SER A 366 -13.38 29.96 -0.68
C SER A 366 -12.84 28.77 -1.50
N LEU A 367 -11.54 28.52 -1.44
CA LEU A 367 -10.98 27.22 -1.81
C LEU A 367 -11.42 26.22 -0.72
N GLN A 368 -12.54 25.54 -0.98
CA GLN A 368 -12.82 24.26 -0.36
C GLN A 368 -11.61 23.36 -0.61
N ILE A 369 -10.96 22.93 0.47
CA ILE A 369 -10.04 21.80 0.44
C ILE A 369 -10.89 20.62 0.01
N ASN A 370 -10.83 20.24 -1.27
CA ASN A 370 -11.45 19.02 -1.75
C ASN A 370 -10.77 17.87 -1.00
N LYS A 371 -11.50 17.29 -0.04
CA LYS A 371 -11.24 15.94 0.46
C LYS A 371 -11.04 15.06 -0.77
N PHE A 372 -9.81 14.58 -1.00
CA PHE A 372 -9.66 13.34 -1.77
C PHE A 372 -10.34 12.27 -0.92
N LEU A 373 -11.60 11.98 -1.22
CA LEU A 373 -12.27 10.77 -0.75
C LEU A 373 -11.44 9.60 -1.30
N VAL A 374 -10.61 8.99 -0.45
CA VAL A 374 -10.13 7.63 -0.69
C VAL A 374 -11.39 6.77 -0.65
N MET A 375 -11.97 6.49 -1.81
CA MET A 375 -13.14 5.61 -1.87
C MET A 375 -12.68 4.18 -1.65
N GLU A 376 -13.33 3.50 -0.71
CA GLU A 376 -13.10 2.08 -0.49
C GLU A 376 -13.58 1.25 -1.69
N PRO A 377 -12.80 0.25 -2.14
CA PRO A 377 -13.24 -0.66 -3.19
C PRO A 377 -14.41 -1.52 -2.71
N LEU A 378 -15.31 -1.90 -3.63
CA LEU A 378 -16.35 -2.87 -3.30
C LEU A 378 -15.81 -4.32 -3.22
N ALA A 379 -14.76 -4.61 -3.97
CA ALA A 379 -14.06 -5.89 -3.88
C ALA A 379 -12.99 -5.81 -2.77
N THR A 380 -13.38 -6.14 -1.53
CA THR A 380 -12.53 -6.04 -0.33
C THR A 380 -11.85 -7.35 0.07
N GLU A 381 -12.34 -8.47 -0.46
CA GLU A 381 -11.85 -9.83 -0.19
C GLU A 381 -11.19 -10.45 -1.43
N ASN A 382 -10.49 -11.58 -1.25
CA ASN A 382 -9.80 -12.29 -2.31
C ASN A 382 -9.94 -13.80 -2.15
N VAL A 383 -10.04 -14.52 -3.27
CA VAL A 383 -10.04 -15.99 -3.32
C VAL A 383 -9.25 -16.50 -4.53
N ILE A 384 -8.65 -17.68 -4.44
CA ILE A 384 -8.00 -18.33 -5.58
C ILE A 384 -9.00 -19.25 -6.31
N ILE A 385 -9.34 -18.91 -7.55
CA ILE A 385 -10.20 -19.70 -8.44
C ILE A 385 -9.37 -20.11 -9.66
N LYS A 386 -9.31 -21.41 -9.95
CA LYS A 386 -8.54 -21.95 -11.09
C LYS A 386 -7.06 -21.46 -11.11
N GLY A 387 -6.47 -21.28 -9.93
CA GLY A 387 -5.09 -20.79 -9.79
C GLY A 387 -4.92 -19.28 -9.96
N GLN A 388 -6.01 -18.51 -10.04
CA GLN A 388 -6.00 -17.06 -10.20
C GLN A 388 -6.67 -16.38 -9.00
N ARG A 389 -6.09 -15.29 -8.50
CA ARG A 389 -6.67 -14.45 -7.45
C ARG A 389 -7.79 -13.59 -8.00
N ILE A 390 -8.99 -13.77 -7.46
CA ILE A 390 -10.18 -13.00 -7.80
C ILE A 390 -10.57 -12.13 -6.61
N ALA A 391 -10.69 -10.83 -6.86
CA ALA A 391 -11.15 -9.87 -5.87
C ALA A 391 -12.68 -9.84 -5.84
N TYR A 392 -13.28 -9.89 -4.65
CA TYR A 392 -14.73 -9.91 -4.47
C TYR A 392 -15.20 -9.19 -3.21
N GLY A 393 -16.50 -8.97 -3.09
CA GLY A 393 -17.14 -8.43 -1.89
C GLY A 393 -18.54 -9.02 -1.68
N VAL A 394 -18.93 -9.15 -0.42
CA VAL A 394 -20.24 -9.68 0.00
C VAL A 394 -20.93 -8.69 0.93
N TYR A 395 -22.18 -8.36 0.61
CA TYR A 395 -22.93 -7.31 1.28
C TYR A 395 -24.35 -7.76 1.64
N GLY A 396 -24.86 -7.29 2.77
CA GLY A 396 -26.17 -7.69 3.30
C GLY A 396 -26.05 -8.51 4.59
N ALA A 397 -27.20 -8.81 5.21
CA ALA A 397 -27.23 -9.54 6.48
C ALA A 397 -26.72 -10.98 6.31
N ALA A 398 -26.11 -11.54 7.36
CA ALA A 398 -25.52 -12.87 7.31
C ALA A 398 -26.56 -13.97 7.00
N ASP A 399 -27.79 -13.78 7.48
CA ASP A 399 -28.95 -14.66 7.37
C ASP A 399 -29.84 -14.40 6.13
N ALA A 400 -29.46 -13.47 5.27
CA ALA A 400 -30.16 -13.19 4.02
C ALA A 400 -30.15 -14.42 3.08
N GLN A 401 -31.33 -14.78 2.55
CA GLN A 401 -31.57 -16.04 1.84
C GLN A 401 -31.66 -15.90 0.31
N HIS A 402 -31.64 -14.68 -0.21
CA HIS A 402 -31.79 -14.40 -1.64
C HIS A 402 -30.48 -13.79 -2.19
N PRO A 403 -29.56 -14.62 -2.70
CA PRO A 403 -28.29 -14.16 -3.23
C PRO A 403 -28.46 -13.50 -4.59
N VAL A 404 -27.84 -12.34 -4.77
CA VAL A 404 -27.80 -11.54 -5.99
C VAL A 404 -26.34 -11.35 -6.39
N VAL A 405 -25.96 -11.83 -7.57
CA VAL A 405 -24.59 -11.73 -8.09
C VAL A 405 -24.55 -10.64 -9.15
N LEU A 406 -23.66 -9.66 -8.97
CA LEU A 406 -23.46 -8.54 -9.91
C LEU A 406 -22.18 -8.75 -10.72
N VAL A 407 -22.30 -8.72 -12.05
CA VAL A 407 -21.17 -8.89 -13.00
C VAL A 407 -20.96 -7.60 -13.78
N HIS A 408 -19.81 -6.95 -13.58
CA HIS A 408 -19.50 -5.70 -14.27
C HIS A 408 -19.03 -5.92 -15.72
N GLY A 409 -18.95 -4.83 -16.49
CA GLY A 409 -18.41 -4.82 -17.85
C GLY A 409 -17.06 -4.09 -18.01
N THR A 410 -16.76 -3.68 -19.24
CA THR A 410 -15.48 -3.08 -19.63
C THR A 410 -15.60 -1.57 -19.93
N PRO A 411 -14.55 -0.76 -19.75
CA PRO A 411 -13.25 -1.03 -19.09
C PRO A 411 -13.32 -0.84 -17.56
N SER A 412 -14.48 -1.12 -16.97
CA SER A 412 -14.79 -0.88 -15.57
C SER A 412 -14.35 -2.04 -14.64
N SER A 413 -14.83 -1.99 -13.40
CA SER A 413 -14.72 -3.02 -12.37
C SER A 413 -16.03 -3.11 -11.58
N SER A 414 -16.08 -3.92 -10.52
CA SER A 414 -17.21 -3.96 -9.57
C SER A 414 -17.59 -2.58 -9.03
N LEU A 415 -16.68 -1.61 -9.08
CA LEU A 415 -16.89 -0.22 -8.68
C LEU A 415 -18.09 0.47 -9.37
N ILE A 416 -18.50 0.01 -10.55
CA ILE A 416 -19.69 0.52 -11.25
C ILE A 416 -20.97 0.32 -10.45
N TRP A 417 -21.00 -0.66 -9.54
CA TRP A 417 -22.16 -0.98 -8.72
C TRP A 417 -22.27 -0.14 -7.45
N ARG A 418 -21.30 0.73 -7.12
CA ARG A 418 -21.24 1.42 -5.81
C ARG A 418 -22.44 2.29 -5.49
N ASN A 419 -23.07 2.88 -6.52
CA ASN A 419 -24.26 3.70 -6.36
C ASN A 419 -25.56 2.88 -6.49
N ILE A 420 -25.46 1.63 -6.97
CA ILE A 420 -26.59 0.70 -7.10
C ILE A 420 -26.77 -0.12 -5.82
N LEU A 421 -25.66 -0.57 -5.24
CA LEU A 421 -25.61 -1.45 -4.08
C LEU A 421 -26.49 -0.95 -2.92
N PRO A 422 -26.45 0.34 -2.50
CA PRO A 422 -27.29 0.82 -1.40
C PRO A 422 -28.80 0.68 -1.67
N GLY A 423 -29.23 0.84 -2.92
CA GLY A 423 -30.64 0.72 -3.30
C GLY A 423 -31.15 -0.72 -3.38
N LEU A 424 -30.24 -1.70 -3.43
CA LEU A 424 -30.57 -3.13 -3.46
C LEU A 424 -30.53 -3.79 -2.08
N LEU A 425 -29.83 -3.20 -1.11
CA LEU A 425 -29.76 -3.72 0.25
C LEU A 425 -31.13 -3.63 0.92
N SER A 426 -31.80 -4.77 1.01
CA SER A 426 -33.08 -4.93 1.70
C SER A 426 -33.08 -6.22 2.52
N PRO A 427 -33.97 -6.35 3.54
CA PRO A 427 -34.04 -7.55 4.35
C PRO A 427 -34.22 -8.81 3.47
N GLY A 428 -33.34 -9.79 3.65
CA GLY A 428 -33.37 -11.05 2.89
C GLY A 428 -32.50 -11.08 1.63
N ILE A 429 -32.04 -9.93 1.10
CA ILE A 429 -31.14 -9.88 -0.05
C ILE A 429 -29.68 -9.87 0.39
N LYS A 430 -28.86 -10.69 -0.27
CA LYS A 430 -27.40 -10.73 -0.10
C LYS A 430 -26.72 -10.51 -1.44
N ILE A 431 -25.87 -9.50 -1.54
CA ILE A 431 -25.27 -9.06 -2.79
C ILE A 431 -23.82 -9.53 -2.84
N TYR A 432 -23.44 -10.11 -3.97
CA TYR A 432 -22.12 -10.60 -4.27
C TYR A 432 -21.59 -9.84 -5.49
N VAL A 433 -20.43 -9.22 -5.35
CA VAL A 433 -19.74 -8.51 -6.44
C VAL A 433 -18.33 -9.07 -6.59
N PHE A 434 -17.79 -9.03 -7.79
CA PHE A 434 -16.40 -9.41 -8.03
C PHE A 434 -15.83 -8.66 -9.22
N ASP A 435 -14.51 -8.56 -9.27
CA ASP A 435 -13.81 -8.07 -10.45
C ASP A 435 -13.49 -9.25 -11.38
N LEU A 436 -13.86 -9.13 -12.66
CA LEU A 436 -13.52 -10.10 -13.70
C LEU A 436 -12.01 -10.35 -13.75
N LEU A 437 -11.59 -11.57 -14.12
CA LEU A 437 -10.16 -11.88 -14.26
C LEU A 437 -9.52 -11.00 -15.33
N GLY A 438 -8.43 -10.30 -15.03
CA GLY A 438 -7.82 -9.29 -15.92
C GLY A 438 -8.40 -7.87 -15.79
N TYR A 439 -9.35 -7.65 -14.86
CA TYR A 439 -10.02 -6.38 -14.59
C TYR A 439 -9.83 -5.93 -13.14
N GLY A 440 -9.99 -4.62 -12.90
CA GLY A 440 -10.03 -4.02 -11.57
C GLY A 440 -8.88 -4.48 -10.65
N LEU A 441 -9.27 -5.02 -9.50
CA LEU A 441 -8.40 -5.55 -8.45
C LEU A 441 -8.13 -7.05 -8.57
N SER A 442 -8.78 -7.77 -9.48
CA SER A 442 -8.49 -9.18 -9.74
C SER A 442 -7.12 -9.37 -10.40
N GLU A 443 -6.61 -10.60 -10.38
CA GLU A 443 -5.34 -10.97 -10.97
C GLU A 443 -5.29 -10.59 -12.46
N ARG A 444 -4.10 -10.17 -12.89
CA ARG A 444 -3.77 -9.88 -14.28
C ARG A 444 -2.80 -10.98 -14.72
N PRO A 445 -3.28 -12.06 -15.36
CA PRO A 445 -2.48 -13.25 -15.59
C PRO A 445 -1.21 -12.93 -16.40
N ILE A 446 -0.05 -13.37 -15.94
CA ILE A 446 1.21 -13.22 -16.73
C ILE A 446 1.27 -14.29 -17.82
N ASP A 447 0.69 -15.47 -17.57
CA ASP A 447 0.62 -16.55 -18.53
C ASP A 447 -0.37 -16.22 -19.66
N PRO A 448 0.10 -16.04 -20.90
CA PRO A 448 -0.75 -15.66 -22.03
C PRO A 448 -1.72 -16.77 -22.47
N SER A 449 -1.61 -17.97 -21.91
CA SER A 449 -2.56 -19.07 -22.15
C SER A 449 -3.83 -18.97 -21.31
N VAL A 450 -3.83 -18.12 -20.26
CA VAL A 450 -5.00 -17.91 -19.41
C VAL A 450 -6.06 -17.14 -20.19
N ASP A 451 -7.21 -17.77 -20.41
CA ASP A 451 -8.31 -17.18 -21.16
C ASP A 451 -9.13 -16.21 -20.30
N THR A 452 -9.03 -14.92 -20.60
CA THR A 452 -9.83 -13.84 -19.97
C THR A 452 -11.01 -13.40 -20.84
N SER A 453 -11.32 -14.13 -21.93
CA SER A 453 -12.49 -13.88 -22.78
C SER A 453 -13.81 -14.11 -22.06
N ILE A 454 -14.93 -13.71 -22.66
CA ILE A 454 -16.27 -14.00 -22.14
C ILE A 454 -16.45 -15.49 -21.79
N THR A 455 -15.93 -16.40 -22.61
CA THR A 455 -16.00 -17.83 -22.32
C THR A 455 -15.07 -18.23 -21.17
N GLY A 456 -13.85 -17.68 -21.13
CA GLY A 456 -12.89 -17.91 -20.05
C GLY A 456 -13.32 -17.39 -18.68
N GLN A 457 -14.19 -16.38 -18.62
CA GLN A 457 -14.74 -15.87 -17.36
C GLN A 457 -15.83 -16.78 -16.75
N VAL A 458 -16.49 -17.65 -17.54
CA VAL A 458 -17.57 -18.52 -17.03
C VAL A 458 -17.05 -19.48 -15.94
N PRO A 459 -15.93 -20.20 -16.12
CA PRO A 459 -15.32 -21.00 -15.05
C PRO A 459 -14.91 -20.21 -13.80
N ILE A 460 -14.61 -18.91 -13.94
CA ILE A 460 -14.31 -18.03 -12.81
C ILE A 460 -15.58 -17.75 -12.00
N LEU A 461 -16.68 -17.40 -12.68
CA LEU A 461 -17.99 -17.24 -12.06
C LEU A 461 -18.43 -18.54 -11.37
N GLU A 462 -18.31 -19.69 -12.04
CA GLU A 462 -18.63 -21.00 -11.44
C GLU A 462 -17.84 -21.28 -10.16
N GLY A 463 -16.55 -20.98 -10.16
CA GLY A 463 -15.69 -21.14 -8.98
C GLY A 463 -16.07 -20.21 -7.83
N LEU A 464 -16.42 -18.95 -8.12
CA LEU A 464 -16.92 -18.02 -7.10
C LEU A 464 -18.24 -18.49 -6.50
N LEU A 465 -19.18 -18.96 -7.33
CA LEU A 465 -20.45 -19.50 -6.87
C LEU A 465 -20.25 -20.71 -5.96
N ALA A 466 -19.29 -21.59 -6.30
CA ALA A 466 -18.92 -22.72 -5.45
C ALA A 466 -18.28 -22.27 -4.13
N HIS A 467 -17.37 -21.31 -4.17
CA HIS A 467 -16.73 -20.72 -2.98
C HIS A 467 -17.76 -20.10 -2.02
N TRP A 468 -18.75 -19.39 -2.55
CA TRP A 468 -19.82 -18.78 -1.77
C TRP A 468 -20.93 -19.76 -1.36
N GLY A 469 -20.87 -21.02 -1.80
CA GLY A 469 -21.89 -22.03 -1.52
C GLY A 469 -23.26 -21.69 -2.12
N LEU A 470 -23.29 -21.07 -3.30
CA LEU A 470 -24.52 -20.64 -3.96
C LEU A 470 -25.00 -21.65 -5.00
N ASP A 471 -26.05 -22.39 -4.69
CA ASP A 471 -26.68 -23.31 -5.63
C ASP A 471 -27.55 -22.57 -6.66
N THR A 472 -28.37 -21.63 -6.18
CA THR A 472 -29.28 -20.79 -7.00
C THR A 472 -29.18 -19.32 -6.61
N PHE A 473 -29.26 -18.40 -7.58
CA PHE A 473 -29.08 -16.96 -7.34
C PHE A 473 -29.73 -16.10 -8.43
N HIS A 474 -29.94 -14.81 -8.13
CA HIS A 474 -30.30 -13.80 -9.13
C HIS A 474 -29.03 -13.26 -9.78
N LEU A 475 -29.00 -13.17 -11.11
CA LEU A 475 -27.83 -12.74 -11.86
C LEU A 475 -28.11 -11.39 -12.53
N VAL A 476 -27.34 -10.37 -12.18
CA VAL A 476 -27.42 -9.02 -12.78
C VAL A 476 -26.09 -8.73 -13.44
N ALA A 477 -26.11 -8.30 -14.70
CA ALA A 477 -24.89 -8.10 -15.45
C ALA A 477 -24.95 -6.86 -16.34
N HIS A 478 -23.79 -6.21 -16.50
CA HIS A 478 -23.61 -5.01 -17.31
C HIS A 478 -22.61 -5.25 -18.46
N ASP A 479 -22.89 -4.68 -19.63
CA ASP A 479 -21.99 -4.65 -20.78
C ASP A 479 -21.41 -6.05 -21.14
N ILE A 480 -20.08 -6.25 -21.16
CA ILE A 480 -19.44 -7.53 -21.52
C ILE A 480 -19.72 -8.62 -20.48
N GLY A 481 -19.95 -8.21 -19.22
CA GLY A 481 -20.44 -9.09 -18.16
C GLY A 481 -21.77 -9.74 -18.53
N GLY A 482 -22.59 -9.05 -19.30
CA GLY A 482 -23.84 -9.57 -19.84
C GLY A 482 -23.65 -10.73 -20.82
N GLY A 483 -22.58 -10.75 -21.60
CA GLY A 483 -22.26 -11.90 -22.45
C GLY A 483 -21.88 -13.13 -21.63
N ILE A 484 -21.20 -12.94 -20.50
CA ILE A 484 -20.88 -14.02 -19.55
C ILE A 484 -22.19 -14.55 -18.95
N ALA A 485 -23.07 -13.65 -18.50
CA ALA A 485 -24.35 -14.01 -17.90
C ALA A 485 -25.31 -14.71 -18.87
N GLN A 486 -25.38 -14.27 -20.13
CA GLN A 486 -26.15 -14.93 -21.18
C GLN A 486 -25.67 -16.37 -21.41
N ARG A 487 -24.34 -16.59 -21.51
CA ARG A 487 -23.78 -17.93 -21.65
C ARG A 487 -24.08 -18.79 -20.43
N PHE A 488 -23.79 -18.28 -19.23
CA PHE A 488 -24.02 -19.00 -17.99
C PHE A 488 -25.50 -19.43 -17.85
N ALA A 489 -26.44 -18.51 -18.08
CA ALA A 489 -27.87 -18.80 -17.96
C ALA A 489 -28.39 -19.79 -19.03
N ILE A 490 -27.77 -19.88 -20.21
CA ILE A 490 -28.13 -20.86 -21.24
C ILE A 490 -27.61 -22.27 -20.90
N PHE A 491 -26.41 -22.38 -20.31
CA PHE A 491 -25.80 -23.67 -19.99
C PHE A 491 -26.15 -24.18 -18.59
N SER A 492 -26.51 -23.30 -17.66
CA SER A 492 -26.74 -23.60 -16.23
C SER A 492 -28.01 -22.92 -15.71
N SER A 493 -29.08 -22.95 -16.51
CA SER A 493 -30.33 -22.22 -16.25
C SER A 493 -30.99 -22.52 -14.90
N GLU A 494 -30.86 -23.75 -14.43
CA GLU A 494 -31.42 -24.23 -13.16
C GLU A 494 -30.79 -23.55 -11.93
N ARG A 495 -29.63 -22.91 -12.11
CA ARG A 495 -28.95 -22.14 -11.06
C ARG A 495 -29.36 -20.67 -11.05
N VAL A 496 -30.07 -20.19 -12.06
CA VAL A 496 -30.43 -18.78 -12.19
C VAL A 496 -31.91 -18.59 -11.84
N ARG A 497 -32.19 -17.82 -10.78
CA ARG A 497 -33.56 -17.50 -10.33
C ARG A 497 -34.21 -16.42 -11.21
N SER A 498 -33.46 -15.37 -11.52
CA SER A 498 -33.83 -14.37 -12.52
C SER A 498 -32.57 -13.77 -13.13
N LEU A 499 -32.70 -13.22 -14.33
CA LEU A 499 -31.61 -12.65 -15.11
C LEU A 499 -31.91 -11.19 -15.46
N THR A 500 -31.03 -10.27 -15.06
CA THR A 500 -31.09 -8.86 -15.48
C THR A 500 -29.88 -8.51 -16.34
N LEU A 501 -30.12 -7.96 -17.52
CA LEU A 501 -29.11 -7.55 -18.49
C LEU A 501 -29.20 -6.04 -18.71
N ILE A 502 -28.15 -5.33 -18.34
CA ILE A 502 -28.03 -3.86 -18.40
C ILE A 502 -27.02 -3.46 -19.48
N ASP A 503 -27.45 -2.77 -20.53
CA ASP A 503 -26.57 -2.27 -21.61
C ASP A 503 -25.61 -3.32 -22.19
N VAL A 504 -26.07 -4.56 -22.34
CA VAL A 504 -25.18 -5.72 -22.56
C VAL A 504 -24.75 -5.91 -24.01
N VAL A 505 -23.58 -6.52 -24.19
CA VAL A 505 -23.20 -7.07 -25.49
C VAL A 505 -24.09 -8.27 -25.86
N SER A 506 -24.50 -8.39 -27.12
CA SER A 506 -25.29 -9.52 -27.63
C SER A 506 -25.12 -9.68 -29.14
N PHE A 507 -25.39 -10.86 -29.67
CA PHE A 507 -25.18 -11.16 -31.10
C PHE A 507 -23.78 -10.70 -31.57
N ASP A 508 -23.68 -9.91 -32.64
CA ASP A 508 -22.47 -9.34 -33.19
C ASP A 508 -22.26 -7.86 -32.84
N SER A 509 -22.87 -7.38 -31.76
CA SER A 509 -22.83 -5.97 -31.34
C SER A 509 -21.44 -5.47 -30.89
N TYR A 510 -20.48 -6.37 -30.70
CA TYR A 510 -19.10 -6.07 -30.30
C TYR A 510 -18.09 -7.02 -30.98
N PRO A 511 -16.78 -6.73 -30.95
CA PRO A 511 -16.21 -5.40 -30.77
C PRO A 511 -16.60 -4.45 -31.91
N SER A 512 -16.46 -3.15 -31.67
CA SER A 512 -16.69 -2.12 -32.68
C SER A 512 -15.77 -2.30 -33.90
N LYS A 513 -16.15 -1.76 -35.06
CA LYS A 513 -15.30 -1.79 -36.28
C LYS A 513 -13.90 -1.20 -36.01
N ARG A 514 -13.85 -0.07 -35.31
CA ARG A 514 -12.61 0.60 -34.89
C ARG A 514 -11.73 -0.33 -34.04
N THR A 515 -12.33 -1.01 -33.05
CA THR A 515 -11.60 -1.93 -32.17
C THR A 515 -11.08 -3.15 -32.95
N LYS A 516 -11.87 -3.70 -33.89
CA LYS A 516 -11.42 -4.78 -34.79
C LYS A 516 -10.22 -4.35 -35.63
N GLU A 517 -10.23 -3.12 -36.15
CA GLU A 517 -9.09 -2.55 -36.90
C GLU A 517 -7.85 -2.36 -36.01
N GLN A 518 -8.02 -1.86 -34.79
CA GLN A 518 -6.93 -1.74 -33.81
C GLN A 518 -6.30 -3.10 -33.50
N MET A 519 -7.12 -4.13 -33.27
CA MET A 519 -6.64 -5.48 -33.02
C MET A 519 -5.87 -6.05 -34.22
N LYS A 520 -6.38 -5.83 -35.44
CA LYS A 520 -5.71 -6.28 -36.69
C LYS A 520 -4.36 -5.60 -36.91
N ASN A 521 -4.23 -4.32 -36.54
CA ASN A 521 -3.00 -3.55 -36.69
C ASN A 521 -1.97 -3.83 -35.59
N GLY A 522 -2.29 -4.70 -34.63
CA GLY A 522 -1.44 -5.04 -33.49
C GLY A 522 -1.64 -4.09 -32.31
N LEU A 523 -1.79 -4.66 -31.11
CA LEU A 523 -2.05 -3.90 -29.89
C LEU A 523 -0.77 -3.34 -29.24
N ASP A 524 0.42 -3.78 -29.67
CA ASP A 524 1.70 -3.38 -29.06
C ASP A 524 1.95 -1.87 -29.11
N VAL A 525 1.51 -1.20 -30.19
CA VAL A 525 1.63 0.26 -30.32
C VAL A 525 0.78 0.97 -29.27
N LEU A 526 -0.42 0.42 -28.98
CA LEU A 526 -1.33 0.98 -27.98
C LEU A 526 -0.83 0.67 -26.55
N ILE A 527 -0.26 -0.51 -26.33
CA ILE A 527 0.38 -0.89 -25.05
C ILE A 527 1.58 0.00 -24.75
N LYS A 528 2.35 0.40 -25.75
CA LYS A 528 3.57 1.23 -25.61
C LYS A 528 3.32 2.72 -25.78
N ALA A 529 2.07 3.14 -25.98
CA ALA A 529 1.72 4.56 -26.05
C ALA A 529 2.11 5.28 -24.74
N LYS A 530 2.44 6.57 -24.82
CA LYS A 530 2.73 7.36 -23.62
C LYS A 530 1.50 7.40 -22.72
N ASP A 531 1.70 7.28 -21.40
CA ASP A 531 0.59 7.24 -20.43
C ASP A 531 -0.31 8.48 -20.53
N GLU A 532 0.25 9.66 -20.79
CA GLU A 532 -0.52 10.90 -21.00
C GLU A 532 -1.48 10.80 -22.20
N ASP A 533 -1.01 10.27 -23.33
CA ASP A 533 -1.81 10.10 -24.54
C ASP A 533 -2.89 9.03 -24.34
N HIS A 534 -2.53 7.93 -23.66
CA HIS A 534 -3.46 6.85 -23.29
C HIS A 534 -4.55 7.36 -22.35
N ARG A 535 -4.18 8.03 -21.26
CA ARG A 535 -5.12 8.62 -20.31
C ARG A 535 -6.04 9.63 -20.98
N ALA A 536 -5.52 10.51 -21.83
CA ALA A 536 -6.34 11.47 -22.56
C ALA A 536 -7.35 10.77 -23.48
N HIS A 537 -6.92 9.73 -24.21
CA HIS A 537 -7.80 8.94 -25.06
C HIS A 537 -8.90 8.24 -24.27
N PHE A 538 -8.55 7.51 -23.21
CA PHE A 538 -9.51 6.76 -22.39
C PHE A 538 -10.41 7.68 -21.55
N ARG A 539 -9.94 8.88 -21.18
CA ARG A 539 -10.78 9.90 -20.55
C ARG A 539 -11.91 10.33 -21.49
N ALA A 540 -11.58 10.68 -22.73
CA ALA A 540 -12.57 11.04 -23.73
C ALA A 540 -13.53 9.87 -24.04
N TRP A 541 -13.00 8.64 -24.08
CA TRP A 541 -13.82 7.45 -24.31
C TRP A 541 -14.80 7.21 -23.15
N LEU A 542 -14.34 7.17 -21.90
CA LEU A 542 -15.22 6.98 -20.73
C LEU A 542 -16.26 8.10 -20.59
N LEU A 543 -15.90 9.35 -20.89
CA LEU A 543 -16.88 10.44 -20.92
C LEU A 543 -17.96 10.24 -22.00
N SER A 544 -17.65 9.57 -23.11
CA SER A 544 -18.65 9.23 -24.14
C SER A 544 -19.65 8.15 -23.68
N ALA A 545 -19.36 7.43 -22.59
CA ALA A 545 -20.23 6.38 -22.05
C ALA A 545 -21.39 6.94 -21.21
N VAL A 546 -21.38 8.23 -20.85
CA VAL A 546 -22.37 8.87 -19.97
C VAL A 546 -22.99 10.11 -20.63
N GLN A 547 -24.21 10.46 -20.23
CA GLN A 547 -24.83 11.73 -20.57
C GLN A 547 -24.34 12.85 -19.65
N ASN A 548 -24.21 12.57 -18.35
CA ASN A 548 -23.71 13.56 -17.39
C ASN A 548 -22.17 13.49 -17.26
N GLN A 549 -21.49 13.96 -18.31
CA GLN A 549 -20.03 13.99 -18.39
C GLN A 549 -19.37 14.76 -17.23
N GLN A 550 -20.01 15.84 -16.78
CA GLN A 550 -19.50 16.64 -15.66
C GLN A 550 -19.53 15.84 -14.35
N LYS A 551 -20.65 15.16 -14.04
CA LYS A 551 -20.78 14.31 -12.85
C LYS A 551 -19.71 13.21 -12.82
N LEU A 552 -19.45 12.55 -13.96
CA LEU A 552 -18.41 11.53 -14.04
C LEU A 552 -17.01 12.14 -13.86
N SER A 553 -16.73 13.25 -14.56
CA SER A 553 -15.45 13.96 -14.51
C SER A 553 -15.08 14.47 -13.12
N ASP A 554 -16.03 15.08 -12.42
CA ASP A 554 -15.85 15.67 -11.10
C ASP A 554 -15.83 14.59 -9.99
N GLY A 555 -16.31 13.38 -10.32
CA GLY A 555 -16.36 12.23 -9.44
C GLY A 555 -15.29 11.18 -9.75
N ILE A 556 -15.75 10.01 -10.20
CA ILE A 556 -14.94 8.78 -10.16
C ILE A 556 -14.05 8.54 -11.38
N LEU A 557 -14.09 9.41 -12.39
CA LEU A 557 -13.41 9.18 -13.67
C LEU A 557 -11.93 8.84 -13.52
N ASN A 558 -11.22 9.52 -12.61
CA ASN A 558 -9.79 9.26 -12.41
C ASN A 558 -9.52 7.87 -11.86
N VAL A 559 -10.39 7.31 -11.02
CA VAL A 559 -10.23 5.94 -10.49
C VAL A 559 -10.45 4.90 -11.59
N TYR A 560 -11.43 5.12 -12.49
CA TYR A 560 -11.56 4.27 -13.68
C TYR A 560 -10.33 4.32 -14.58
N LEU A 561 -9.77 5.51 -14.79
CA LEU A 561 -8.55 5.68 -15.56
C LEU A 561 -7.36 4.97 -14.88
N ASP A 562 -7.25 5.04 -13.56
CA ASP A 562 -6.15 4.41 -12.81
C ASP A 562 -6.14 2.88 -12.94
N TYR A 563 -7.30 2.23 -13.07
CA TYR A 563 -7.36 0.78 -13.30
C TYR A 563 -6.83 0.33 -14.67
N ILE A 564 -6.89 1.21 -15.66
CA ILE A 564 -6.60 0.89 -17.06
C ILE A 564 -5.45 1.70 -17.66
N SER A 565 -4.77 2.50 -16.85
CA SER A 565 -3.61 3.32 -17.27
C SER A 565 -2.36 2.93 -16.48
N GLY A 566 -1.24 3.57 -16.80
CA GLY A 566 0.04 3.30 -16.19
C GLY A 566 0.64 1.96 -16.65
N PRO A 567 1.82 1.61 -16.10
CA PRO A 567 2.62 0.50 -16.61
C PRO A 567 1.92 -0.86 -16.50
N VAL A 568 1.02 -1.03 -15.53
CA VAL A 568 0.27 -2.28 -15.32
C VAL A 568 -1.12 -2.23 -15.96
N GLY A 569 -1.89 -1.17 -15.72
CA GLY A 569 -3.27 -1.05 -16.18
C GLY A 569 -3.39 -0.99 -17.71
N GLN A 570 -2.52 -0.21 -18.36
CA GLN A 570 -2.52 -0.06 -19.83
C GLN A 570 -2.19 -1.38 -20.53
N ALA A 571 -1.12 -2.06 -20.09
CA ALA A 571 -0.77 -3.37 -20.63
C ALA A 571 -1.90 -4.38 -20.41
N SER A 572 -2.49 -4.38 -19.22
CA SER A 572 -3.59 -5.29 -18.87
C SER A 572 -4.84 -5.07 -19.70
N LEU A 573 -5.25 -3.82 -19.93
CA LEU A 573 -6.41 -3.49 -20.75
C LEU A 573 -6.30 -4.14 -22.13
N PHE A 574 -5.16 -3.99 -22.78
CA PHE A 574 -5.00 -4.54 -24.12
C PHE A 574 -4.75 -6.04 -24.14
N GLN A 575 -3.95 -6.58 -23.21
CA GLN A 575 -3.64 -8.01 -23.16
C GLN A 575 -4.82 -8.86 -22.70
N HIS A 576 -5.52 -8.45 -21.64
CA HIS A 576 -6.54 -9.28 -20.98
C HIS A 576 -7.96 -8.91 -21.37
N GLN A 577 -8.20 -7.73 -21.94
CA GLN A 577 -9.55 -7.29 -22.32
C GLN A 577 -9.65 -7.21 -23.85
N VAL A 578 -9.02 -6.20 -24.46
CA VAL A 578 -9.19 -5.90 -25.89
C VAL A 578 -8.77 -7.06 -26.80
N ARG A 579 -7.66 -7.75 -26.49
CA ARG A 579 -7.19 -8.91 -27.26
C ARG A 579 -8.20 -10.06 -27.32
N HIS A 580 -9.07 -10.18 -26.32
CA HIS A 580 -10.05 -11.25 -26.20
C HIS A 580 -11.46 -10.82 -26.67
N TYR A 581 -11.62 -9.60 -27.19
CA TYR A 581 -12.91 -9.17 -27.75
C TYR A 581 -13.22 -9.88 -29.06
N ASP A 582 -14.26 -10.71 -29.02
CA ASP A 582 -14.71 -11.47 -30.19
C ASP A 582 -16.20 -11.80 -30.04
N SER A 583 -17.04 -11.39 -31.00
CA SER A 583 -18.48 -11.69 -30.98
C SER A 583 -18.79 -13.18 -31.07
N LYS A 584 -17.82 -14.05 -31.38
CA LYS A 584 -18.06 -15.50 -31.37
C LYS A 584 -18.69 -15.97 -30.05
N HIS A 585 -18.32 -15.34 -28.92
CA HIS A 585 -18.77 -15.79 -27.60
C HIS A 585 -20.27 -15.54 -27.37
N THR A 586 -20.84 -14.45 -27.88
CA THR A 586 -22.28 -14.18 -27.85
C THR A 586 -23.00 -14.85 -29.02
N MET A 587 -22.38 -14.92 -30.20
CA MET A 587 -22.96 -15.57 -31.38
C MET A 587 -23.16 -17.06 -31.20
N GLU A 588 -22.28 -17.74 -30.45
CA GLU A 588 -22.40 -19.18 -30.13
C GLU A 588 -23.71 -19.50 -29.39
N VAL A 589 -24.22 -18.56 -28.60
CA VAL A 589 -25.45 -18.75 -27.82
C VAL A 589 -26.67 -18.00 -28.40
N ALA A 590 -26.47 -17.20 -29.44
CA ALA A 590 -27.50 -16.31 -29.98
C ALA A 590 -28.74 -17.04 -30.53
N SER A 591 -28.56 -18.20 -31.16
CA SER A 591 -29.69 -19.03 -31.64
C SER A 591 -30.52 -19.63 -30.50
N ARG A 592 -29.97 -19.64 -29.28
CA ARG A 592 -30.55 -20.24 -28.07
C ARG A 592 -31.15 -19.22 -27.11
N TYR A 593 -31.14 -17.92 -27.42
CA TYR A 593 -31.74 -16.90 -26.56
C TYR A 593 -33.22 -17.17 -26.23
N HIS A 594 -33.96 -17.83 -27.13
CA HIS A 594 -35.34 -18.22 -26.86
C HIS A 594 -35.49 -19.15 -25.65
N GLU A 595 -34.45 -19.92 -25.31
CA GLU A 595 -34.43 -20.79 -24.13
C GLU A 595 -34.39 -20.00 -22.82
N LEU A 596 -33.88 -18.76 -22.83
CA LEU A 596 -33.87 -17.88 -21.65
C LEU A 596 -35.29 -17.47 -21.21
N GLY A 597 -36.29 -17.61 -22.08
CA GLY A 597 -37.69 -17.32 -21.75
C GLY A 597 -38.32 -18.22 -20.68
N LYS A 598 -37.60 -19.27 -20.24
CA LYS A 598 -37.96 -20.07 -19.05
C LYS A 598 -37.63 -19.36 -17.72
N LEU A 599 -36.84 -18.29 -17.76
CA LEU A 599 -36.45 -17.48 -16.61
C LEU A 599 -37.22 -16.16 -16.62
N PRO A 600 -37.46 -15.53 -15.47
CA PRO A 600 -37.76 -14.12 -15.41
C PRO A 600 -36.56 -13.32 -15.94
N VAL A 601 -36.74 -12.62 -17.06
CA VAL A 601 -35.68 -11.82 -17.70
C VAL A 601 -36.06 -10.34 -17.75
N LYS A 602 -35.14 -9.50 -17.24
CA LYS A 602 -35.23 -8.05 -17.28
C LYS A 602 -34.11 -7.48 -18.15
N LEU A 603 -34.48 -6.64 -19.12
CA LEU A 603 -33.57 -5.85 -19.90
C LEU A 603 -33.70 -4.39 -19.46
N VAL A 604 -32.57 -3.74 -19.23
CA VAL A 604 -32.51 -2.31 -18.89
C VAL A 604 -31.49 -1.65 -19.78
N TRP A 605 -31.84 -0.52 -20.38
CA TRP A 605 -31.00 0.11 -21.40
C TRP A 605 -31.03 1.63 -21.33
N GLY A 606 -29.88 2.26 -21.49
CA GLY A 606 -29.79 3.70 -21.69
C GLY A 606 -30.32 4.11 -23.06
N ALA A 607 -31.26 5.06 -23.11
CA ALA A 607 -31.81 5.59 -24.37
C ALA A 607 -30.74 6.24 -25.26
N ASN A 608 -29.66 6.73 -24.65
CA ASN A 608 -28.55 7.43 -25.28
C ASN A 608 -27.25 6.62 -25.28
N ASP A 609 -27.33 5.30 -25.10
CA ASP A 609 -26.17 4.42 -25.21
C ASP A 609 -25.61 4.47 -26.64
N SER A 610 -24.40 5.03 -26.77
CA SER A 610 -23.68 5.16 -28.04
C SER A 610 -22.77 3.98 -28.35
N TRP A 611 -22.56 3.08 -27.38
CA TRP A 611 -21.71 1.89 -27.49
C TRP A 611 -22.55 0.66 -27.82
N GLN A 612 -23.62 0.43 -27.08
CA GLN A 612 -24.65 -0.58 -27.33
C GLN A 612 -25.98 0.12 -27.60
N VAL A 613 -26.23 0.50 -28.86
CA VAL A 613 -27.46 1.21 -29.22
C VAL A 613 -28.73 0.39 -28.90
N VAL A 614 -29.82 1.08 -28.54
CA VAL A 614 -31.10 0.51 -28.08
C VAL A 614 -31.71 -0.54 -29.02
N ASP A 615 -31.37 -0.52 -30.31
CA ASP A 615 -31.84 -1.55 -31.26
C ASP A 615 -31.34 -2.95 -30.88
N TRP A 616 -30.18 -3.08 -30.23
CA TRP A 616 -29.72 -4.35 -29.65
C TRP A 616 -30.60 -4.79 -28.49
N ALA A 617 -31.02 -3.88 -27.63
CA ALA A 617 -31.97 -4.17 -26.55
C ALA A 617 -33.30 -4.69 -27.10
N ARG A 618 -33.84 -4.04 -28.14
CA ARG A 618 -35.09 -4.45 -28.81
C ARG A 618 -34.95 -5.81 -29.49
N LYS A 619 -33.82 -6.05 -30.17
CA LYS A 619 -33.52 -7.33 -30.82
C LYS A 619 -33.39 -8.45 -29.80
N LEU A 620 -32.72 -8.21 -28.68
CA LEU A 620 -32.57 -9.18 -27.59
C LEU A 620 -33.93 -9.45 -26.91
N ASN A 621 -34.73 -8.41 -26.65
CA ASN A 621 -36.08 -8.54 -26.11
C ASN A 621 -37.00 -9.38 -27.02
N ALA A 622 -36.89 -9.21 -28.34
CA ALA A 622 -37.64 -10.01 -29.29
C ALA A 622 -37.16 -11.47 -29.35
N ALA A 623 -35.88 -11.73 -29.06
CA ALA A 623 -35.28 -13.06 -29.08
C ALA A 623 -35.50 -13.86 -27.79
N ILE A 624 -35.86 -13.22 -26.68
CA ILE A 624 -36.12 -13.84 -25.38
C ILE A 624 -37.62 -13.76 -25.08
N PRO A 625 -38.41 -14.82 -25.31
CA PRO A 625 -39.83 -14.83 -25.00
C PRO A 625 -40.08 -14.49 -23.53
N GLY A 626 -41.01 -13.55 -23.27
CA GLY A 626 -41.39 -13.18 -21.91
C GLY A 626 -40.44 -12.22 -21.18
N SER A 627 -39.34 -11.78 -21.81
CA SER A 627 -38.53 -10.70 -21.22
C SER A 627 -39.28 -9.36 -21.24
N SER A 628 -38.92 -8.49 -20.29
CA SER A 628 -39.36 -7.08 -20.29
C SER A 628 -38.19 -6.15 -20.54
N LEU A 629 -38.44 -4.99 -21.14
CA LEU A 629 -37.44 -3.98 -21.47
C LEU A 629 -37.83 -2.62 -20.90
N ASP A 630 -36.95 -2.04 -20.08
CA ASP A 630 -36.99 -0.63 -19.70
C ASP A 630 -35.90 0.13 -20.45
N VAL A 631 -36.31 1.19 -21.15
CA VAL A 631 -35.39 2.14 -21.78
C VAL A 631 -35.43 3.44 -20.97
N ILE A 632 -34.27 3.88 -20.50
CA ILE A 632 -34.13 5.00 -19.58
C ILE A 632 -33.65 6.24 -20.33
N ASP A 633 -34.45 7.31 -20.31
CA ASP A 633 -34.09 8.59 -20.92
C ASP A 633 -32.90 9.25 -20.23
N ASN A 634 -32.12 10.05 -20.96
CA ASN A 634 -30.94 10.76 -20.45
C ASN A 634 -29.92 9.82 -19.78
N CYS A 635 -29.68 8.68 -20.40
CA CYS A 635 -28.87 7.61 -19.84
C CYS A 635 -28.02 6.97 -20.95
N GLY A 636 -26.70 6.97 -20.76
CA GLY A 636 -25.72 6.37 -21.65
C GLY A 636 -25.42 4.91 -21.32
N HIS A 637 -24.31 4.41 -21.86
CA HIS A 637 -23.83 3.04 -21.67
C HIS A 637 -23.47 2.71 -20.22
N PHE A 638 -22.85 3.67 -19.51
CA PHE A 638 -22.59 3.56 -18.08
C PHE A 638 -23.85 3.99 -17.32
N SER A 639 -24.97 3.30 -17.59
CA SER A 639 -26.26 3.59 -16.96
C SER A 639 -26.23 3.57 -15.43
N PRO A 640 -25.42 2.73 -14.75
CA PRO A 640 -25.28 2.79 -13.29
C PRO A 640 -24.63 4.10 -12.79
N GLU A 641 -23.94 4.85 -13.65
CA GLU A 641 -23.37 6.16 -13.31
C GLU A 641 -24.35 7.32 -13.57
N ASP A 642 -25.03 7.27 -14.72
CA ASP A 642 -25.98 8.30 -15.14
C ASP A 642 -27.24 8.30 -14.28
N GLN A 643 -27.89 7.14 -14.13
CA GLN A 643 -29.21 6.99 -13.50
C GLN A 643 -29.23 5.92 -12.37
N PRO A 644 -28.33 5.97 -11.38
CA PRO A 644 -28.21 4.93 -10.36
C PRO A 644 -29.51 4.69 -9.58
N GLU A 645 -30.25 5.75 -9.26
CA GLU A 645 -31.49 5.65 -8.49
C GLU A 645 -32.59 4.92 -9.28
N GLN A 646 -32.73 5.23 -10.58
CA GLN A 646 -33.73 4.59 -11.43
C GLN A 646 -33.38 3.13 -11.72
N ILE A 647 -32.10 2.85 -12.00
CA ILE A 647 -31.60 1.47 -12.15
C ILE A 647 -31.87 0.68 -10.87
N SER A 648 -31.54 1.23 -9.70
CA SER A 648 -31.77 0.59 -8.40
C SER A 648 -33.25 0.30 -8.15
N ALA A 649 -34.13 1.23 -8.48
CA ALA A 649 -35.58 1.06 -8.30
C ALA A 649 -36.15 -0.06 -9.20
N ILE A 650 -35.72 -0.11 -10.47
CA ILE A 650 -36.11 -1.16 -11.41
C ILE A 650 -35.62 -2.52 -10.90
N LEU A 651 -34.35 -2.60 -10.50
CA LEU A 651 -33.75 -3.83 -9.98
C LEU A 651 -34.41 -4.29 -8.67
N ALA A 652 -34.62 -3.39 -7.70
CA ALA A 652 -35.24 -3.73 -6.43
C ALA A 652 -36.68 -4.25 -6.63
N THR A 653 -37.45 -3.62 -7.53
CA THR A 653 -38.81 -4.07 -7.87
C THR A 653 -38.77 -5.45 -8.52
N PHE A 654 -37.94 -5.61 -9.55
CA PHE A 654 -37.84 -6.87 -10.28
C PHE A 654 -37.34 -8.03 -9.41
N LEU A 655 -36.35 -7.79 -8.54
CA LEU A 655 -35.87 -8.80 -7.60
C LEU A 655 -36.99 -9.19 -6.64
N LYS A 656 -37.68 -8.21 -6.03
CA LYS A 656 -38.79 -8.44 -5.09
C LYS A 656 -39.91 -9.30 -5.69
N ASP A 657 -40.25 -9.08 -6.96
CA ASP A 657 -41.31 -9.83 -7.64
C ASP A 657 -40.90 -11.30 -7.92
N ASN A 658 -39.62 -11.65 -7.74
CA ASN A 658 -39.05 -12.96 -8.05
C ASN A 658 -38.29 -13.59 -6.86
N LEU A 659 -38.40 -13.06 -5.64
CA LEU A 659 -37.72 -13.59 -4.44
C LEU A 659 -38.21 -14.98 -4.02
#